data_AF-A0A0E9NRV4-F1
#
_entry.id   AF-A0A0E9NRV4-F1
#
_cell.length_a   1.000
_cell.length_b   1.000
_cell.length_c   1.000
_cell.angle_alpha   90.00
_cell.angle_beta   90.00
_cell.angle_gamma   90.00
#
_symmetry.space_group_name_H-M   'P 1'
#
loop_
_entity.id
_entity.type
_entity.pdbx_description
1 polymer ?
#
loop_
_entity_poly.entity_id
_entity_poly.type
_entity_poly.pdbx_seq_one_letter_code
_entity_poly.pdbx_strand_id
1 'polypeptide(L)'
;MHPTYDVCRFLPFNFALHDNAHALISRQQRVGMLGKLDASRTSNGDAGSSSTAIKGRASPSCPDQNQPIINTTTTTMEKVSASFRKTVKGMGNPKALLHPSEWKIPPQPGALSNSMRWSNHDLDPIEPRRRVWTKKDFIFYWMSDQFITPVWLIGSTLAGLGFTMREAIPLTFFGFLLTGCVLYLNGFVGAYYRTPFPVYARTSWGYYGAYFPIVCRTILALFWLAILTYQCGVIVEQMLIAIWPSFRHFPNHFPESAGVTSAGLIGIMVYWAIQTPISLIPVHKLKYFFLLKTIISPITFIAMGIWGLSQAPTGPLIDGPVRMTSMSKGLAVCTGLNAVNSLWATFSVNVSDFSRFSKENKFQWWQGLVFAVSGTVPVICAMATANACEVVYGSTVFAPNDVLALWGNRGAVFFCGFGWLIASVAGNISANAISFATDFTALFPTYFNIRRACLAGGVISILMCPWKIVANATQFVNFLGAYGCYMGPIAGVMIADFWIVRKKVLDIREVYNASPSGAYWFDYGVNWRAVVAFFIGWGPNIPDFAHAINSTGVKSTNPYTYSLSWIFGLVVSLVAYTIISKFFPPTKSLSYSEVHVDDVLQYDEDGNVMQTEHGIIDGVDMQSSGSMDKEAAIVNAKLANA
;
A
#
# COMPACT_ATOMS: atom_id res chain seq x y z
N MET A 1 55.48 1.04 3.52
CA MET A 1 54.76 1.12 4.81
C MET A 1 53.27 1.06 4.53
N HIS A 2 52.74 -0.16 4.56
CA HIS A 2 51.32 -0.51 4.62
C HIS A 2 51.30 -1.88 5.27
N PRO A 3 50.35 -2.16 6.17
CA PRO A 3 49.82 -3.50 6.22
C PRO A 3 48.30 -3.51 6.14
N THR A 4 47.83 -4.28 5.17
CA THR A 4 46.57 -4.99 5.11
C THR A 4 46.28 -5.78 6.39
N TYR A 5 45.06 -5.71 6.90
CA TYR A 5 44.57 -6.62 7.93
C TYR A 5 43.44 -7.50 7.40
N ASP A 6 43.73 -8.80 7.43
CA ASP A 6 42.83 -9.93 7.25
C ASP A 6 41.64 -9.88 8.22
N VAL A 7 40.44 -10.12 7.71
CA VAL A 7 39.24 -10.39 8.52
C VAL A 7 38.83 -11.84 8.30
N CYS A 8 39.39 -12.71 9.12
CA CYS A 8 38.88 -14.06 9.32
C CYS A 8 39.10 -14.50 10.78
N ARG A 9 38.03 -15.04 11.36
CA ARG A 9 37.88 -15.70 12.68
C ARG A 9 37.62 -14.78 13.88
N PHE A 10 36.38 -14.81 14.38
CA PHE A 10 36.04 -15.28 15.73
C PHE A 10 34.54 -15.69 15.79
N LEU A 11 34.29 -16.91 16.31
CA LEU A 11 33.01 -17.60 16.61
C LEU A 11 32.45 -17.15 18.00
N PRO A 12 31.39 -17.75 18.59
CA PRO A 12 29.99 -17.91 18.15
C PRO A 12 28.99 -17.50 19.27
N PHE A 13 27.79 -16.95 18.98
CA PHE A 13 26.72 -16.90 19.99
C PHE A 13 25.30 -17.01 19.41
N ASN A 14 24.66 -18.15 19.74
CA ASN A 14 23.24 -18.49 19.86
C ASN A 14 22.22 -18.01 18.81
N PHE A 15 22.03 -18.83 17.78
CA PHE A 15 20.79 -19.00 17.03
C PHE A 15 19.90 -20.02 17.76
N ALA A 16 18.76 -19.62 18.31
CA ALA A 16 17.88 -20.56 19.04
C ALA A 16 16.36 -20.34 18.91
N LEU A 17 15.88 -19.32 18.17
CA LEU A 17 14.44 -19.02 18.14
C LEU A 17 13.71 -19.37 16.84
N HIS A 18 14.42 -19.55 15.71
CA HIS A 18 13.77 -19.87 14.42
C HIS A 18 13.98 -21.34 13.97
N ASP A 19 15.09 -21.98 14.37
CA ASP A 19 15.41 -23.37 13.98
C ASP A 19 14.60 -24.43 14.75
N ASN A 20 14.10 -24.07 15.92
CA ASN A 20 13.32 -25.00 16.75
C ASN A 20 11.97 -25.37 16.12
N ALA A 21 11.36 -24.51 15.29
CA ALA A 21 10.09 -24.83 14.64
C ALA A 21 10.25 -25.92 13.56
N HIS A 22 11.25 -25.79 12.67
CA HIS A 22 11.50 -26.80 11.64
C HIS A 22 12.05 -28.12 12.22
N ALA A 23 12.89 -28.05 13.26
CA ALA A 23 13.41 -29.24 13.93
C ALA A 23 12.33 -29.97 14.75
N LEU A 24 11.42 -29.26 15.46
CA LEU A 24 10.30 -29.89 16.18
C LEU A 24 9.30 -30.55 15.22
N ILE A 25 9.00 -29.93 14.08
CA ILE A 25 8.09 -30.50 13.07
C ILE A 25 8.64 -31.84 12.56
N SER A 26 9.96 -31.95 12.38
CA SER A 26 10.62 -33.21 12.00
C SER A 26 10.63 -34.28 13.11
N ARG A 27 10.64 -33.87 14.39
CA ARG A 27 10.63 -34.77 15.56
C ARG A 27 9.22 -35.25 15.91
N GLN A 28 8.19 -34.43 15.81
CA GLN A 28 6.80 -34.83 16.09
C GLN A 28 6.25 -35.82 15.05
N GLN A 29 6.71 -35.76 13.79
CA GLN A 29 6.34 -36.74 12.75
C GLN A 29 6.84 -38.17 13.02
N ARG A 30 7.91 -38.34 13.82
CA ARG A 30 8.41 -39.68 14.21
C ARG A 30 7.55 -40.35 15.29
N VAL A 31 6.92 -39.56 16.16
CA VAL A 31 6.06 -40.09 17.24
C VAL A 31 4.66 -40.47 16.70
N GLY A 32 4.14 -39.73 15.72
CA GLY A 32 2.87 -40.04 15.07
C GLY A 32 2.85 -41.30 14.20
N MET A 33 4.02 -41.80 13.76
CA MET A 33 4.13 -43.05 12.99
C MET A 33 4.10 -44.31 13.87
N LEU A 34 4.45 -44.21 15.16
CA LEU A 34 4.45 -45.35 16.08
C LEU A 34 3.04 -45.67 16.65
N GLY A 35 2.10 -44.74 16.56
CA GLY A 35 0.72 -44.92 17.03
C GLY A 35 -0.28 -45.49 16.00
N LYS A 36 0.17 -45.84 14.78
CA LYS A 36 -0.71 -46.31 13.69
C LYS A 36 -0.43 -47.73 13.20
N LEU A 37 0.41 -48.50 13.92
CA LEU A 37 0.74 -49.88 13.56
C LEU A 37 -0.23 -50.96 14.10
N ASP A 38 -1.29 -50.58 14.83
CA ASP A 38 -2.17 -51.55 15.52
C ASP A 38 -3.63 -51.62 15.01
N ALA A 39 -3.91 -51.20 13.76
CA ALA A 39 -5.24 -51.37 13.19
C ALA A 39 -5.22 -51.72 11.70
N SER A 40 -4.72 -52.91 11.37
CA SER A 40 -5.02 -53.56 10.09
C SER A 40 -5.07 -55.08 10.23
N ARG A 41 -6.26 -55.65 10.40
CA ARG A 41 -6.56 -57.05 10.03
C ARG A 41 -8.07 -57.27 9.91
N THR A 42 -8.45 -58.00 8.86
CA THR A 42 -9.78 -58.48 8.43
C THR A 42 -10.59 -57.43 7.62
N SER A 43 -11.19 -57.72 6.44
CA SER A 43 -11.54 -58.97 5.74
C SER A 43 -11.70 -58.76 4.22
N ASN A 44 -11.39 -59.81 3.43
CA ASN A 44 -11.64 -59.98 1.99
C ASN A 44 -13.11 -60.33 1.66
N GLY A 45 -13.53 -60.14 0.40
CA GLY A 45 -14.72 -60.79 -0.19
C GLY A 45 -15.15 -60.34 -1.61
N ASP A 46 -14.65 -61.05 -2.62
CA ASP A 46 -15.22 -61.53 -3.92
C ASP A 46 -16.13 -60.73 -4.90
N ALA A 47 -15.63 -60.69 -6.15
CA ALA A 47 -16.16 -60.97 -7.50
C ALA A 47 -17.67 -60.89 -7.90
N GLY A 48 -17.93 -60.43 -9.14
CA GLY A 48 -19.12 -60.83 -9.94
C GLY A 48 -19.52 -59.91 -11.11
N SER A 49 -19.47 -60.44 -12.34
CA SER A 49 -19.81 -59.82 -13.65
C SER A 49 -21.32 -59.75 -13.97
N SER A 50 -21.74 -58.85 -14.89
CA SER A 50 -22.64 -59.19 -16.02
C SER A 50 -23.05 -57.96 -16.89
N SER A 51 -23.23 -58.22 -18.18
CA SER A 51 -23.72 -57.30 -19.23
C SER A 51 -25.13 -57.73 -19.67
N THR A 52 -26.07 -56.81 -19.91
CA THR A 52 -27.20 -57.04 -20.83
C THR A 52 -27.76 -55.73 -21.41
N ALA A 53 -28.17 -55.78 -22.67
CA ALA A 53 -28.61 -54.68 -23.53
C ALA A 53 -30.15 -54.47 -23.57
N ILE A 54 -30.62 -53.40 -24.24
CA ILE A 54 -31.68 -53.36 -25.31
C ILE A 54 -32.63 -52.11 -25.30
N LYS A 55 -32.73 -51.47 -26.49
CA LYS A 55 -33.81 -50.70 -27.19
C LYS A 55 -34.37 -49.34 -26.70
N GLY A 56 -34.00 -48.28 -27.43
CA GLY A 56 -34.79 -47.49 -28.41
C GLY A 56 -36.24 -47.02 -28.17
N ARG A 57 -36.47 -45.69 -28.25
CA ARG A 57 -37.67 -45.05 -28.87
C ARG A 57 -37.40 -43.57 -29.26
N ALA A 58 -38.14 -43.07 -30.24
CA ALA A 58 -37.81 -41.96 -31.16
C ALA A 58 -38.47 -40.59 -30.88
N SER A 59 -37.92 -39.51 -31.46
CA SER A 59 -38.57 -38.36 -32.19
C SER A 59 -37.63 -37.11 -32.22
N PRO A 60 -37.88 -36.04 -33.02
CA PRO A 60 -37.85 -35.99 -34.49
C PRO A 60 -36.93 -34.88 -35.07
N SER A 61 -36.50 -35.08 -36.34
CA SER A 61 -36.17 -34.11 -37.41
C SER A 61 -35.58 -32.72 -37.10
N CYS A 62 -34.36 -32.46 -37.58
CA CYS A 62 -33.74 -31.14 -37.77
C CYS A 62 -33.27 -31.01 -39.23
N PRO A 63 -33.41 -29.85 -39.91
CA PRO A 63 -33.04 -29.70 -41.31
C PRO A 63 -31.55 -29.41 -41.52
N ASP A 64 -31.02 -29.89 -42.65
CA ASP A 64 -29.67 -29.66 -43.15
C ASP A 64 -29.35 -28.18 -43.39
N GLN A 65 -28.21 -27.70 -42.86
CA GLN A 65 -27.38 -26.69 -43.53
C GLN A 65 -25.89 -27.00 -43.32
N ASN A 66 -25.24 -27.36 -44.42
CA ASN A 66 -23.79 -27.40 -44.61
C ASN A 66 -23.12 -26.07 -44.22
N GLN A 67 -22.19 -26.08 -43.26
CA GLN A 67 -20.98 -25.22 -43.26
C GLN A 67 -19.81 -25.90 -42.52
N PRO A 68 -18.55 -25.79 -43.02
CA PRO A 68 -17.41 -26.52 -42.46
C PRO A 68 -16.84 -25.81 -41.22
N ILE A 69 -16.79 -26.53 -40.09
CA ILE A 69 -16.15 -26.11 -38.84
C ILE A 69 -14.66 -26.46 -38.90
N ILE A 70 -13.88 -25.71 -39.67
CA ILE A 70 -12.41 -25.68 -39.57
C ILE A 70 -12.01 -24.24 -39.92
N ASN A 71 -11.51 -23.44 -38.95
CA ASN A 71 -10.56 -22.30 -39.15
C ASN A 71 -10.47 -21.27 -37.99
N THR A 72 -11.15 -21.44 -36.86
CA THR A 72 -11.18 -20.40 -35.80
C THR A 72 -9.93 -20.36 -34.90
N THR A 73 -9.25 -21.50 -34.71
CA THR A 73 -8.07 -21.58 -33.83
C THR A 73 -6.79 -21.07 -34.52
N THR A 74 -6.65 -21.35 -35.82
CA THR A 74 -5.49 -20.94 -36.63
C THR A 74 -5.44 -19.43 -36.84
N THR A 75 -6.59 -18.80 -37.07
CA THR A 75 -6.70 -17.34 -37.24
C THR A 75 -6.38 -16.56 -35.96
N THR A 76 -6.57 -17.16 -34.78
CA THR A 76 -6.27 -16.50 -33.50
C THR A 76 -4.76 -16.52 -33.20
N MET A 77 -4.10 -17.66 -33.44
CA MET A 77 -2.63 -17.78 -33.35
C MET A 77 -1.92 -16.90 -34.38
N GLU A 78 -2.42 -16.82 -35.62
CA GLU A 78 -1.86 -15.93 -36.64
C GLU A 78 -2.01 -14.45 -36.29
N LYS A 79 -3.15 -14.03 -35.73
CA LYS A 79 -3.36 -12.65 -35.26
C LYS A 79 -2.44 -12.30 -34.09
N VAL A 80 -2.20 -13.22 -33.16
CA VAL A 80 -1.25 -13.02 -32.05
C VAL A 80 0.19 -12.97 -32.57
N SER A 81 0.57 -13.88 -33.47
CA SER A 81 1.90 -13.88 -34.12
C SER A 81 2.12 -12.63 -34.98
N ALA A 82 1.11 -12.16 -35.69
CA ALA A 82 1.18 -10.95 -36.50
C ALA A 82 1.29 -9.70 -35.62
N SER A 83 0.54 -9.64 -34.52
CA SER A 83 0.66 -8.58 -33.50
C SER A 83 2.06 -8.58 -32.90
N PHE A 84 2.57 -9.74 -32.48
CA PHE A 84 3.92 -9.90 -31.93
C PHE A 84 4.99 -9.52 -32.95
N ARG A 85 4.89 -9.95 -34.21
CA ARG A 85 5.81 -9.56 -35.29
C ARG A 85 5.74 -8.07 -35.60
N LYS A 86 4.57 -7.42 -35.47
CA LYS A 86 4.41 -5.97 -35.63
C LYS A 86 5.04 -5.21 -34.46
N THR A 87 4.91 -5.72 -33.24
CA THR A 87 5.57 -5.18 -32.03
C THR A 87 7.09 -5.35 -32.10
N VAL A 88 7.58 -6.51 -32.55
CA VAL A 88 9.02 -6.77 -32.72
C VAL A 88 9.62 -5.98 -33.89
N LYS A 89 8.88 -5.81 -35.00
CA LYS A 89 9.31 -4.93 -36.11
C LYS A 89 9.23 -3.43 -35.77
N GLY A 90 8.41 -3.05 -34.78
CA GLY A 90 8.31 -1.69 -34.26
C GLY A 90 9.32 -1.36 -33.16
N MET A 91 9.96 -2.36 -32.55
CA MET A 91 11.17 -2.15 -31.76
C MET A 91 12.29 -1.82 -32.76
N GLY A 92 12.61 -0.53 -32.86
CA GLY A 92 13.77 -0.06 -33.61
C GLY A 92 15.06 -0.74 -33.14
N ASN A 93 16.18 -0.36 -33.74
CA ASN A 93 17.51 -0.89 -33.44
C ASN A 93 17.69 -1.07 -31.91
N PRO A 94 18.00 -2.28 -31.39
CA PRO A 94 18.16 -2.49 -29.95
C PRO A 94 19.27 -1.63 -29.33
N LYS A 95 20.19 -1.09 -30.13
CA LYS A 95 21.15 -0.06 -29.70
C LYS A 95 20.50 1.32 -29.48
N ALA A 96 19.40 1.63 -30.15
CA ALA A 96 18.62 2.85 -29.93
C ALA A 96 17.89 2.83 -28.57
N LEU A 97 17.52 1.64 -28.07
CA LEU A 97 17.01 1.47 -26.69
C LEU A 97 18.08 1.78 -25.62
N LEU A 98 19.35 1.99 -25.97
CA LEU A 98 20.37 2.48 -25.03
C LEU A 98 20.35 4.02 -24.90
N HIS A 99 19.64 4.72 -25.79
CA HIS A 99 19.64 6.19 -25.81
C HIS A 99 18.45 6.74 -24.99
N PRO A 100 18.69 7.55 -23.93
CA PRO A 100 17.61 8.05 -23.05
C PRO A 100 16.50 8.83 -23.75
N SER A 101 16.76 9.41 -24.92
CA SER A 101 15.76 10.13 -25.73
C SER A 101 14.62 9.23 -26.22
N GLU A 102 14.90 7.95 -26.50
CA GLU A 102 13.92 6.98 -27.00
C GLU A 102 12.96 6.48 -25.92
N TRP A 103 13.31 6.69 -24.65
CA TRP A 103 12.49 6.29 -23.49
C TRP A 103 11.47 7.35 -23.11
N LYS A 104 11.59 8.56 -23.67
CA LYS A 104 10.64 9.65 -23.39
C LYS A 104 9.24 9.25 -23.85
N ILE A 105 8.25 9.55 -23.02
CA ILE A 105 6.86 9.31 -23.38
C ILE A 105 6.45 10.37 -24.41
N PRO A 106 5.67 10.00 -25.45
CA PRO A 106 5.08 10.99 -26.34
C PRO A 106 4.32 12.03 -25.52
N PRO A 107 4.52 13.32 -25.78
CA PRO A 107 3.93 14.39 -24.99
C PRO A 107 2.40 14.26 -25.02
N GLN A 108 1.79 13.97 -23.87
CA GLN A 108 0.36 14.21 -23.68
C GLN A 108 0.22 15.63 -23.13
N PRO A 109 -0.41 16.56 -23.86
CA PRO A 109 -0.56 17.94 -23.40
C PRO A 109 -1.20 17.97 -22.01
N GLY A 110 -0.58 18.68 -21.07
CA GLY A 110 -1.20 18.97 -19.77
C GLY A 110 -2.34 19.97 -19.95
N ALA A 111 -3.35 19.87 -19.09
CA ALA A 111 -4.53 20.73 -19.18
C ALA A 111 -4.31 22.14 -18.61
N LEU A 112 -3.26 22.35 -17.79
CA LEU A 112 -3.10 23.57 -16.98
C LEU A 112 -1.76 24.30 -17.17
N SER A 113 -0.75 23.69 -17.81
CA SER A 113 0.54 24.37 -18.10
C SER A 113 1.17 23.81 -19.38
N ASN A 114 1.94 24.65 -20.08
CA ASN A 114 2.77 24.19 -21.22
C ASN A 114 3.94 23.31 -20.77
N SER A 115 4.31 23.38 -19.49
CA SER A 115 5.34 22.53 -18.92
C SER A 115 4.79 21.14 -18.61
N MET A 116 5.11 20.19 -19.47
CA MET A 116 4.81 18.75 -19.29
C MET A 116 5.39 18.15 -18.00
N ARG A 117 6.38 18.81 -17.40
CA ARG A 117 6.93 18.40 -16.10
C ARG A 117 5.91 18.61 -14.98
N TRP A 118 5.13 19.68 -15.05
CA TRP A 118 4.27 20.13 -13.96
C TRP A 118 2.80 19.83 -14.17
N SER A 119 2.36 19.84 -15.43
CA SER A 119 1.02 19.47 -15.88
C SER A 119 1.10 18.34 -16.91
N ASN A 120 0.41 17.24 -16.63
CA ASN A 120 0.26 16.10 -17.52
C ASN A 120 -0.95 15.26 -17.08
N HIS A 121 -1.46 14.43 -17.99
CA HIS A 121 -2.65 13.60 -17.79
C HIS A 121 -2.71 12.82 -16.45
N ASP A 122 -1.57 12.37 -15.92
CA ASP A 122 -1.52 11.55 -14.70
C ASP A 122 -1.48 12.39 -13.40
N LEU A 123 -0.92 13.60 -13.47
CA LEU A 123 -0.80 14.54 -12.36
C LEU A 123 -1.92 15.58 -12.32
N ASP A 124 -2.52 15.90 -13.46
CA ASP A 124 -3.58 16.88 -13.61
C ASP A 124 -4.84 16.49 -12.81
N PRO A 125 -5.70 17.47 -12.48
CA PRO A 125 -6.91 17.17 -11.74
C PRO A 125 -7.85 16.26 -12.56
N ILE A 126 -8.55 15.36 -11.87
CA ILE A 126 -9.42 14.38 -12.53
C ILE A 126 -10.63 15.06 -13.17
N GLU A 127 -10.88 14.82 -14.46
CA GLU A 127 -12.06 15.30 -15.20
C GLU A 127 -13.37 14.63 -14.74
N PRO A 128 -14.53 15.30 -14.89
CA PRO A 128 -15.81 14.83 -14.37
C PRO A 128 -16.16 13.38 -14.72
N ARG A 129 -15.87 12.92 -15.95
CA ARG A 129 -16.16 11.56 -16.42
C ARG A 129 -15.47 10.48 -15.59
N ARG A 130 -14.28 10.75 -15.05
CA ARG A 130 -13.49 9.79 -14.26
C ARG A 130 -13.79 9.86 -12.76
N ARG A 131 -14.59 10.82 -12.30
CA ARG A 131 -15.04 10.97 -10.90
C ARG A 131 -16.17 10.01 -10.55
N VAL A 132 -15.86 8.70 -10.60
CA VAL A 132 -16.86 7.61 -10.57
C VAL A 132 -17.01 6.91 -9.21
N TRP A 133 -16.28 7.34 -8.18
CA TRP A 133 -16.29 6.70 -6.86
C TRP A 133 -17.35 7.32 -5.95
N THR A 134 -18.31 6.52 -5.52
CA THR A 134 -19.38 6.89 -4.59
C THR A 134 -19.01 6.55 -3.15
N LYS A 135 -19.84 6.93 -2.18
CA LYS A 135 -19.67 6.52 -0.77
C LYS A 135 -19.51 5.00 -0.61
N LYS A 136 -20.26 4.20 -1.38
CA LYS A 136 -20.18 2.73 -1.34
C LYS A 136 -18.82 2.23 -1.80
N ASP A 137 -18.27 2.82 -2.86
CA ASP A 137 -16.95 2.45 -3.38
C ASP A 137 -15.85 2.73 -2.34
N PHE A 138 -15.95 3.82 -1.57
CA PHE A 138 -15.01 4.08 -0.47
C PHE A 138 -15.18 3.11 0.72
N ILE A 139 -16.40 2.67 1.04
CA ILE A 139 -16.61 1.62 2.06
C ILE A 139 -15.92 0.33 1.61
N PHE A 140 -16.17 -0.08 0.37
CA PHE A 140 -15.53 -1.27 -0.20
C PHE A 140 -14.02 -1.10 -0.34
N TYR A 141 -13.54 0.09 -0.63
CA TYR A 141 -12.11 0.37 -0.65
C TYR A 141 -11.47 0.15 0.73
N TRP A 142 -12.01 0.75 1.80
CA TRP A 142 -11.45 0.61 3.14
C TRP A 142 -11.59 -0.79 3.71
N MET A 143 -12.74 -1.44 3.50
CA MET A 143 -12.89 -2.85 3.85
C MET A 143 -11.94 -3.74 3.07
N SER A 144 -11.68 -3.43 1.80
CA SER A 144 -10.61 -4.08 1.07
C SER A 144 -9.29 -3.83 1.81
N ASP A 145 -8.84 -2.58 1.91
CA ASP A 145 -7.49 -2.24 2.36
C ASP A 145 -7.18 -2.68 3.80
N GLN A 146 -8.19 -2.83 4.66
CA GLN A 146 -7.98 -3.31 6.04
C GLN A 146 -7.79 -4.83 6.14
N PHE A 147 -8.37 -5.61 5.24
CA PHE A 147 -8.24 -7.07 5.27
C PHE A 147 -7.01 -7.51 4.47
N ILE A 148 -5.83 -7.21 5.03
CA ILE A 148 -4.50 -7.48 4.45
C ILE A 148 -3.55 -8.04 5.53
N THR A 149 -2.47 -8.69 5.08
CA THR A 149 -1.48 -9.33 5.98
C THR A 149 -0.87 -8.38 7.01
N PRO A 150 -0.46 -7.14 6.67
CA PRO A 150 0.09 -6.24 7.68
C PRO A 150 -0.86 -5.91 8.83
N VAL A 151 -2.16 -5.72 8.54
CA VAL A 151 -3.17 -5.42 9.57
C VAL A 151 -3.38 -6.64 10.46
N TRP A 152 -3.43 -7.84 9.89
CA TRP A 152 -3.46 -9.08 10.66
C TRP A 152 -2.28 -9.20 11.63
N LEU A 153 -1.07 -8.85 11.17
CA LEU A 153 0.16 -8.93 11.98
C LEU A 153 0.24 -7.87 13.10
N ILE A 154 -0.66 -6.88 13.15
CA ILE A 154 -0.82 -6.04 14.35
C ILE A 154 -1.18 -6.90 15.57
N GLY A 155 -1.96 -7.97 15.39
CA GLY A 155 -2.26 -8.92 16.46
C GLY A 155 -0.99 -9.54 17.07
N SER A 156 -0.01 -9.89 16.22
CA SER A 156 1.29 -10.39 16.65
C SER A 156 2.06 -9.33 17.45
N THR A 157 2.05 -8.09 16.96
CA THR A 157 2.74 -6.97 17.61
C THR A 157 2.16 -6.73 19.01
N LEU A 158 0.84 -6.69 19.16
CA LEU A 158 0.19 -6.43 20.45
C LEU A 158 0.32 -7.60 21.42
N ALA A 159 0.22 -8.84 20.94
CA ALA A 159 0.50 -10.02 21.74
C ALA A 159 1.95 -10.03 22.24
N GLY A 160 2.92 -9.65 21.39
CA GLY A 160 4.33 -9.52 21.76
C GLY A 160 4.61 -8.41 22.78
N LEU A 161 3.75 -7.38 22.85
CA LEU A 161 3.78 -6.38 23.91
C LEU A 161 3.14 -6.88 25.22
N GLY A 162 2.48 -8.05 25.20
CA GLY A 162 1.84 -8.67 26.35
C GLY A 162 0.34 -8.40 26.50
N PHE A 163 -0.29 -7.82 25.48
CA PHE A 163 -1.73 -7.59 25.46
C PHE A 163 -2.51 -8.83 25.05
N THR A 164 -3.64 -9.06 25.72
CA THR A 164 -4.62 -10.04 25.24
C THR A 164 -5.56 -9.40 24.23
N MET A 165 -6.40 -10.20 23.61
CA MET A 165 -7.43 -9.74 22.68
C MET A 165 -8.32 -8.66 23.31
N ARG A 166 -8.61 -8.77 24.61
CA ARG A 166 -9.45 -7.81 25.34
C ARG A 166 -8.88 -6.40 25.35
N GLU A 167 -7.57 -6.25 25.55
CA GLU A 167 -6.89 -4.95 25.49
C GLU A 167 -6.58 -4.51 24.06
N ALA A 168 -6.31 -5.47 23.16
CA ALA A 168 -5.99 -5.18 21.77
C ALA A 168 -7.17 -4.57 21.00
N ILE A 169 -8.42 -4.99 21.28
CA ILE A 169 -9.62 -4.45 20.61
C ILE A 169 -9.75 -2.93 20.76
N PRO A 170 -9.87 -2.36 21.98
CA PRO A 170 -9.99 -0.92 22.12
C PRO A 170 -8.73 -0.19 21.62
N LEU A 171 -7.54 -0.73 21.87
CA LEU A 171 -6.28 -0.12 21.44
C LEU A 171 -6.22 0.02 19.91
N THR A 172 -6.55 -1.04 19.18
CA THR A 172 -6.55 -0.99 17.71
C THR A 172 -7.67 -0.14 17.16
N PHE A 173 -8.87 -0.21 17.72
CA PHE A 173 -9.99 0.65 17.34
C PHE A 173 -9.61 2.14 17.43
N PHE A 174 -9.03 2.56 18.56
CA PHE A 174 -8.59 3.95 18.74
C PHE A 174 -7.40 4.32 17.83
N GLY A 175 -6.44 3.42 17.64
CA GLY A 175 -5.31 3.64 16.72
C GLY A 175 -5.78 3.86 15.28
N PHE A 176 -6.69 3.01 14.79
CA PHE A 176 -7.27 3.17 13.45
C PHE A 176 -8.19 4.38 13.37
N LEU A 177 -8.98 4.70 14.40
CA LEU A 177 -9.81 5.90 14.42
C LEU A 177 -8.98 7.18 14.28
N LEU A 178 -7.88 7.28 15.03
CA LEU A 178 -6.96 8.40 14.94
C LEU A 178 -6.35 8.54 13.54
N THR A 179 -5.91 7.42 12.96
CA THR A 179 -5.42 7.38 11.58
C THR A 179 -6.52 7.82 10.60
N GLY A 180 -7.74 7.33 10.79
CA GLY A 180 -8.92 7.66 10.01
C GLY A 180 -9.25 9.16 10.02
N CYS A 181 -9.07 9.84 11.14
CA CYS A 181 -9.19 11.30 11.21
C CYS A 181 -8.16 12.01 10.31
N VAL A 182 -6.91 11.56 10.33
CA VAL A 182 -5.85 12.15 9.49
C VAL A 182 -6.09 11.86 8.00
N LEU A 183 -6.53 10.64 7.67
CA LEU A 183 -6.95 10.26 6.33
C LEU A 183 -8.09 11.15 5.82
N TYR A 184 -9.06 11.45 6.67
CA TYR A 184 -10.12 12.39 6.31
C TYR A 184 -9.55 13.79 6.04
N LEU A 185 -8.72 14.32 6.93
CA LEU A 185 -8.20 15.69 6.82
C LEU A 185 -7.37 15.91 5.56
N ASN A 186 -6.45 15.00 5.23
CA ASN A 186 -5.66 15.10 3.99
C ASN A 186 -6.41 14.59 2.75
N GLY A 187 -7.29 13.60 2.90
CA GLY A 187 -8.09 13.05 1.81
C GLY A 187 -9.16 14.01 1.30
N PHE A 188 -9.61 14.95 2.14
CA PHE A 188 -10.56 15.98 1.73
C PHE A 188 -10.05 16.78 0.53
N VAL A 189 -8.76 17.12 0.49
CA VAL A 189 -8.20 17.95 -0.58
C VAL A 189 -8.29 17.24 -1.94
N GLY A 190 -8.02 15.94 -2.00
CA GLY A 190 -8.20 15.18 -3.24
C GLY A 190 -9.66 15.19 -3.71
N ALA A 191 -10.63 14.99 -2.80
CA ALA A 191 -12.05 15.03 -3.15
C ALA A 191 -12.56 16.44 -3.53
N TYR A 192 -11.97 17.50 -2.96
CA TYR A 192 -12.43 18.87 -3.15
C TYR A 192 -11.74 19.57 -4.34
N TYR A 193 -10.44 19.37 -4.51
CA TYR A 193 -9.60 20.00 -5.55
C TYR A 193 -9.16 19.05 -6.67
N ARG A 194 -9.48 17.75 -6.57
CA ARG A 194 -9.28 16.74 -7.62
C ARG A 194 -7.82 16.43 -7.95
N THR A 195 -6.90 16.82 -7.09
CA THR A 195 -5.46 16.66 -7.26
C THR A 195 -4.90 15.43 -6.53
N PRO A 196 -3.82 14.82 -7.06
CA PRO A 196 -3.07 13.80 -6.34
C PRO A 196 -2.12 14.41 -5.31
N PHE A 197 -1.53 13.55 -4.48
CA PHE A 197 -0.62 13.94 -3.40
C PHE A 197 0.60 14.73 -3.86
N PRO A 198 1.34 14.36 -4.92
CA PRO A 198 2.51 15.12 -5.34
C PRO A 198 2.20 16.56 -5.73
N VAL A 199 0.99 16.82 -6.21
CA VAL A 199 0.51 18.16 -6.56
C VAL A 199 0.07 18.90 -5.29
N TYR A 200 -0.71 18.25 -4.42
CA TYR A 200 -1.11 18.83 -3.14
C TYR A 200 0.09 19.22 -2.27
N ALA A 201 1.16 18.42 -2.23
CA ALA A 201 2.37 18.72 -1.46
C ALA A 201 3.01 20.07 -1.85
N ARG A 202 2.81 20.56 -3.08
CA ARG A 202 3.33 21.86 -3.54
C ARG A 202 2.73 23.04 -2.76
N THR A 203 1.49 22.94 -2.28
CA THR A 203 0.84 24.06 -1.59
C THR A 203 1.50 24.38 -0.25
N SER A 204 2.03 23.36 0.42
CA SER A 204 2.65 23.49 1.74
C SER A 204 4.17 23.56 1.66
N TRP A 205 4.81 22.81 0.75
CA TRP A 205 6.27 22.70 0.67
C TRP A 205 6.92 23.55 -0.43
N GLY A 206 6.14 24.03 -1.39
CA GLY A 206 6.64 24.64 -2.63
C GLY A 206 7.00 23.62 -3.71
N TYR A 207 7.30 24.09 -4.91
CA TYR A 207 7.56 23.24 -6.08
C TYR A 207 8.75 22.29 -5.91
N TYR A 208 9.87 22.79 -5.44
CA TYR A 208 11.06 21.99 -5.21
C TYR A 208 11.04 21.36 -3.82
N GLY A 209 10.48 22.04 -2.82
CA GLY A 209 10.34 21.49 -1.47
C GLY A 209 9.46 20.25 -1.44
N ALA A 210 8.42 20.16 -2.28
CA ALA A 210 7.54 19.00 -2.38
C ALA A 210 8.26 17.72 -2.82
N TYR A 211 9.44 17.80 -3.45
CA TYR A 211 10.21 16.60 -3.76
C TYR A 211 10.62 15.82 -2.51
N PHE A 212 10.84 16.49 -1.38
CA PHE A 212 11.17 15.81 -0.13
C PHE A 212 10.08 14.82 0.31
N PRO A 213 8.82 15.24 0.57
CA PRO A 213 7.76 14.30 0.94
C PRO A 213 7.44 13.28 -0.15
N ILE A 214 7.55 13.65 -1.44
CA ILE A 214 7.34 12.71 -2.57
C ILE A 214 8.39 11.59 -2.56
N VAL A 215 9.68 11.91 -2.40
CA VAL A 215 10.75 10.91 -2.35
C VAL A 215 10.60 10.00 -1.13
N CYS A 216 10.33 10.56 0.05
CA CYS A 216 10.07 9.79 1.27
C CYS A 216 8.93 8.78 1.05
N ARG A 217 7.83 9.21 0.43
CA ARG A 217 6.67 8.36 0.14
C ARG A 217 6.95 7.31 -0.94
N THR A 218 7.68 7.68 -1.99
CA THR A 218 8.04 6.79 -3.11
C THR A 218 8.89 5.61 -2.64
N ILE A 219 9.94 5.89 -1.87
CA ILE A 219 10.82 4.86 -1.31
C ILE A 219 9.99 3.91 -0.47
N LEU A 220 9.15 4.45 0.40
CA LEU A 220 8.33 3.66 1.31
C LEU A 220 7.31 2.78 0.58
N ALA A 221 6.66 3.31 -0.46
CA ALA A 221 5.77 2.55 -1.33
C ALA A 221 6.49 1.34 -1.94
N LEU A 222 7.72 1.54 -2.42
CA LEU A 222 8.51 0.51 -3.09
C LEU A 222 8.94 -0.61 -2.13
N PHE A 223 9.36 -0.26 -0.91
CA PHE A 223 9.71 -1.26 0.10
C PHE A 223 8.50 -2.11 0.49
N TRP A 224 7.35 -1.48 0.76
CA TRP A 224 6.12 -2.22 1.04
C TRP A 224 5.67 -3.08 -0.13
N LEU A 225 5.81 -2.59 -1.36
CA LEU A 225 5.55 -3.37 -2.57
C LEU A 225 6.39 -4.65 -2.59
N ALA A 226 7.68 -4.55 -2.29
CA ALA A 226 8.62 -5.67 -2.23
C ALA A 226 8.30 -6.67 -1.11
N ILE A 227 8.13 -6.17 0.12
CA ILE A 227 7.86 -6.99 1.30
C ILE A 227 6.55 -7.76 1.14
N LEU A 228 5.49 -7.11 0.67
CA LEU A 228 4.23 -7.81 0.42
C LEU A 228 4.33 -8.78 -0.74
N THR A 229 5.07 -8.46 -1.80
CA THR A 229 5.31 -9.42 -2.90
C THR A 229 5.95 -10.71 -2.38
N TYR A 230 6.90 -10.60 -1.46
CA TYR A 230 7.51 -11.76 -0.78
C TYR A 230 6.50 -12.52 0.10
N GLN A 231 5.83 -11.82 1.02
CA GLN A 231 4.87 -12.45 1.96
C GLN A 231 3.73 -13.15 1.23
N CYS A 232 3.34 -12.67 0.05
CA CYS A 232 2.34 -13.34 -0.76
C CYS A 232 2.89 -14.53 -1.53
N GLY A 233 4.14 -14.46 -1.96
CA GLY A 233 4.83 -15.57 -2.59
C GLY A 233 4.86 -16.81 -1.70
N VAL A 234 5.09 -16.64 -0.39
CA VAL A 234 5.07 -17.77 0.57
C VAL A 234 3.67 -18.33 0.80
N ILE A 235 2.60 -17.54 0.63
CA ILE A 235 1.22 -18.05 0.65
C ILE A 235 0.94 -18.87 -0.61
N VAL A 236 1.40 -18.39 -1.78
CA VAL A 236 1.29 -19.13 -3.04
C VAL A 236 2.06 -20.45 -2.96
N GLU A 237 3.23 -20.48 -2.32
CA GLU A 237 3.95 -21.72 -2.05
C GLU A 237 3.09 -22.74 -1.27
N GLN A 238 2.39 -22.33 -0.21
CA GLN A 238 1.47 -23.21 0.51
C GLN A 238 0.30 -23.70 -0.37
N MET A 239 -0.22 -22.84 -1.26
CA MET A 239 -1.24 -23.26 -2.23
C MET A 239 -0.71 -24.30 -3.21
N LEU A 240 0.53 -24.14 -3.70
CA LEU A 240 1.18 -25.11 -4.57
C LEU A 240 1.39 -26.44 -3.86
N ILE A 241 1.80 -26.43 -2.58
CA ILE A 241 1.91 -27.64 -1.75
C ILE A 241 0.54 -28.31 -1.56
N ALA A 242 -0.53 -27.54 -1.39
CA ALA A 242 -1.88 -28.08 -1.24
C ALA A 242 -2.37 -28.79 -2.52
N ILE A 243 -2.09 -28.22 -3.70
CA ILE A 243 -2.42 -28.84 -5.00
C ILE A 243 -1.51 -30.06 -5.24
N TRP A 244 -0.20 -29.88 -5.08
CA TRP A 244 0.84 -30.89 -5.33
C TRP A 244 1.70 -31.09 -4.08
N PRO A 245 1.39 -32.08 -3.23
CA PRO A 245 2.17 -32.33 -2.02
C PRO A 245 3.67 -32.60 -2.26
N SER A 246 4.02 -33.13 -3.43
CA SER A 246 5.41 -33.31 -3.85
C SER A 246 6.20 -32.01 -3.94
N PHE A 247 5.54 -30.86 -4.12
CA PHE A 247 6.17 -29.55 -4.15
C PHE A 247 6.86 -29.20 -2.82
N ARG A 248 6.45 -29.80 -1.71
CA ARG A 248 7.13 -29.68 -0.41
C ARG A 248 8.59 -30.17 -0.44
N HIS A 249 8.89 -31.09 -1.36
CA HIS A 249 10.23 -31.67 -1.53
C HIS A 249 10.91 -31.16 -2.81
N PHE A 250 10.49 -29.99 -3.32
CA PHE A 250 11.09 -29.40 -4.50
C PHE A 250 12.60 -29.15 -4.28
N PRO A 251 13.50 -29.66 -5.14
CA PRO A 251 14.93 -29.52 -4.93
C PRO A 251 15.36 -28.06 -4.90
N ASN A 252 16.08 -27.68 -3.85
CA ASN A 252 16.66 -26.34 -3.75
C ASN A 252 17.96 -26.26 -4.54
N HIS A 253 18.04 -25.30 -5.47
CA HIS A 253 19.20 -25.06 -6.32
C HIS A 253 19.98 -23.79 -5.92
N PHE A 254 19.49 -23.03 -4.94
CA PHE A 254 20.16 -21.85 -4.44
C PHE A 254 21.03 -22.16 -3.22
N PRO A 255 22.19 -21.49 -3.08
CA PRO A 255 22.97 -21.57 -1.85
C PRO A 255 22.17 -20.97 -0.68
N GLU A 256 22.46 -21.41 0.53
CA GLU A 256 21.81 -20.90 1.75
C GLU A 256 21.99 -19.37 1.91
N SER A 257 23.12 -18.81 1.44
CA SER A 257 23.39 -17.37 1.40
C SER A 257 22.42 -16.55 0.52
N ALA A 258 21.64 -17.21 -0.34
CA ALA A 258 20.60 -16.54 -1.13
C ALA A 258 19.44 -16.06 -0.24
N GLY A 259 19.19 -16.75 0.89
CA GLY A 259 18.09 -16.43 1.82
C GLY A 259 16.70 -16.75 1.27
N VAL A 260 16.61 -17.53 0.19
CA VAL A 260 15.35 -17.97 -0.43
C VAL A 260 15.55 -19.36 -1.04
N THR A 261 14.54 -20.22 -0.94
CA THR A 261 14.55 -21.53 -1.58
C THR A 261 14.06 -21.44 -3.02
N SER A 262 14.42 -22.40 -3.86
CA SER A 262 13.86 -22.47 -5.23
C SER A 262 12.33 -22.54 -5.24
N ALA A 263 11.73 -23.26 -4.29
CA ALA A 263 10.27 -23.34 -4.13
C ALA A 263 9.66 -21.97 -3.76
N GLY A 264 10.25 -21.28 -2.78
CA GLY A 264 9.80 -19.95 -2.38
C GLY A 264 9.93 -18.92 -3.50
N LEU A 265 11.03 -18.97 -4.27
CA LEU A 265 11.18 -18.09 -5.42
C LEU A 265 10.12 -18.37 -6.50
N ILE A 266 9.77 -19.64 -6.76
CA ILE A 266 8.66 -19.97 -7.66
C ILE A 266 7.34 -19.37 -7.15
N GLY A 267 7.04 -19.49 -5.85
CA GLY A 267 5.86 -18.88 -5.25
C GLY A 267 5.82 -17.36 -5.46
N ILE A 268 6.94 -16.68 -5.23
CA ILE A 268 7.11 -15.24 -5.46
C ILE A 268 6.89 -14.88 -6.94
N MET A 269 7.48 -15.64 -7.87
CA MET A 269 7.37 -15.37 -9.30
C MET A 269 5.94 -15.61 -9.82
N VAL A 270 5.23 -16.63 -9.31
CA VAL A 270 3.83 -16.86 -9.63
C VAL A 270 2.97 -15.71 -9.11
N TYR A 271 3.19 -15.27 -7.86
CA TYR A 271 2.48 -14.10 -7.33
C TYR A 271 2.76 -12.84 -8.17
N TRP A 272 4.02 -12.58 -8.50
CA TRP A 272 4.42 -11.43 -9.30
C TRP A 272 3.79 -11.43 -10.69
N ALA A 273 3.73 -12.61 -11.34
CA ALA A 273 3.09 -12.79 -12.63
C ALA A 273 1.58 -12.52 -12.59
N ILE A 274 0.94 -12.70 -11.43
CA ILE A 274 -0.47 -12.39 -11.20
C ILE A 274 -0.65 -10.90 -10.87
N GLN A 275 0.10 -10.35 -9.91
CA GLN A 275 -0.05 -8.98 -9.43
C GLN A 275 0.29 -7.95 -10.52
N THR A 276 1.41 -8.15 -11.22
CA THR A 276 1.96 -7.11 -12.11
C THR A 276 0.98 -6.72 -13.23
N PRO A 277 0.37 -7.65 -13.99
CA PRO A 277 -0.65 -7.29 -14.99
C PRO A 277 -1.86 -6.57 -14.40
N ILE A 278 -2.33 -6.97 -13.22
CA ILE A 278 -3.49 -6.36 -12.55
C ILE A 278 -3.15 -4.92 -12.12
N SER A 279 -1.91 -4.64 -11.73
CA SER A 279 -1.45 -3.28 -11.38
C SER A 279 -1.49 -2.28 -12.54
N LEU A 280 -1.63 -2.75 -13.79
CA LEU A 280 -1.74 -1.90 -14.98
C LEU A 280 -3.17 -1.43 -15.26
N ILE A 281 -4.15 -1.96 -14.52
CA ILE A 281 -5.55 -1.55 -14.63
C ILE A 281 -5.67 -0.10 -14.15
N PRO A 282 -6.30 0.80 -14.94
CA PRO A 282 -6.49 2.19 -14.54
C PRO A 282 -7.23 2.33 -13.20
N VAL A 283 -6.79 3.27 -12.36
CA VAL A 283 -7.27 3.44 -10.98
C VAL A 283 -8.79 3.57 -10.88
N HIS A 284 -9.42 4.33 -11.79
CA HIS A 284 -10.88 4.51 -11.81
C HIS A 284 -11.67 3.20 -12.06
N LYS A 285 -11.06 2.16 -12.65
CA LYS A 285 -11.67 0.84 -12.87
C LYS A 285 -11.42 -0.15 -11.73
N LEU A 286 -10.47 0.13 -10.83
CA LEU A 286 -10.14 -0.77 -9.72
C LEU A 286 -11.26 -0.92 -8.69
N LYS A 287 -12.27 -0.04 -8.69
CA LYS A 287 -13.43 -0.16 -7.80
C LYS A 287 -14.14 -1.52 -7.90
N TYR A 288 -14.16 -2.13 -9.09
CA TYR A 288 -14.73 -3.47 -9.28
C TYR A 288 -13.88 -4.57 -8.66
N PHE A 289 -12.56 -4.39 -8.68
CA PHE A 289 -11.63 -5.30 -8.02
C PHE A 289 -11.72 -5.18 -6.50
N PHE A 290 -11.85 -3.96 -5.97
CA PHE A 290 -12.08 -3.74 -4.54
C PHE A 290 -13.43 -4.28 -4.06
N LEU A 291 -14.47 -4.21 -4.89
CA LEU A 291 -15.76 -4.85 -4.59
C LEU A 291 -15.61 -6.36 -4.43
N LEU A 292 -14.98 -7.03 -5.41
CA LEU A 292 -14.74 -8.48 -5.36
C LEU A 292 -13.96 -8.87 -4.10
N LYS A 293 -12.91 -8.11 -3.80
CA LYS A 293 -12.08 -8.34 -2.63
C LYS A 293 -12.82 -8.18 -1.30
N THR A 294 -13.65 -7.15 -1.18
CA THR A 294 -14.42 -6.89 0.04
C THR A 294 -15.41 -8.00 0.37
N ILE A 295 -15.71 -8.89 -0.57
CA ILE A 295 -16.45 -10.11 -0.30
C ILE A 295 -15.50 -11.21 0.17
N ILE A 296 -14.46 -11.51 -0.61
CA ILE A 296 -13.58 -12.67 -0.38
C ILE A 296 -12.71 -12.53 0.87
N SER A 297 -12.09 -11.36 1.08
CA SER A 297 -11.10 -11.19 2.16
C SER A 297 -11.73 -11.20 3.55
N PRO A 298 -12.83 -10.49 3.83
CA PRO A 298 -13.51 -10.60 5.11
C PRO A 298 -13.99 -12.02 5.42
N ILE A 299 -14.53 -12.74 4.43
CA ILE A 299 -14.92 -14.15 4.62
C ILE A 299 -13.71 -14.99 5.03
N THR A 300 -12.55 -14.80 4.40
CA THR A 300 -11.34 -15.56 4.71
C THR A 300 -10.86 -15.29 6.14
N PHE A 301 -10.78 -14.02 6.54
CA PHE A 301 -10.29 -13.63 7.86
C PHE A 301 -11.26 -14.07 8.96
N ILE A 302 -12.56 -13.82 8.76
CA ILE A 302 -13.61 -14.23 9.70
C ILE A 302 -13.66 -15.74 9.81
N ALA A 303 -13.55 -16.49 8.71
CA ALA A 303 -13.50 -17.95 8.74
C ALA A 303 -12.31 -18.47 9.56
N MET A 304 -11.12 -17.85 9.43
CA MET A 304 -9.96 -18.20 10.25
C MET A 304 -10.13 -17.80 11.72
N GLY A 305 -10.77 -16.67 11.99
CA GLY A 305 -11.12 -16.25 13.35
C GLY A 305 -12.13 -17.19 14.01
N ILE A 306 -13.19 -17.58 13.29
CA ILE A 306 -14.19 -18.55 13.75
C ILE A 306 -13.53 -19.92 13.96
N TRP A 307 -12.69 -20.37 13.02
CA TRP A 307 -11.88 -21.57 13.22
C TRP A 307 -11.07 -21.47 14.52
N GLY A 308 -10.36 -20.36 14.73
CA GLY A 308 -9.61 -20.14 15.97
C GLY A 308 -10.46 -20.25 17.23
N LEU A 309 -11.59 -19.53 17.30
CA LEU A 309 -12.49 -19.55 18.44
C LEU A 309 -13.18 -20.92 18.65
N SER A 310 -13.43 -21.67 17.58
CA SER A 310 -14.00 -23.02 17.68
C SER A 310 -13.02 -24.07 18.18
N GLN A 311 -11.72 -23.89 17.90
CA GLN A 311 -10.67 -24.77 18.43
C GLN A 311 -10.28 -24.39 19.86
N ALA A 312 -10.24 -23.09 20.17
CA ALA A 312 -9.84 -22.56 21.46
C ALA A 312 -10.65 -21.29 21.80
N PRO A 313 -11.83 -21.43 22.41
CA PRO A 313 -12.69 -20.30 22.78
C PRO A 313 -12.10 -19.47 23.94
N THR A 314 -11.22 -20.06 24.73
CA THR A 314 -10.45 -19.43 25.80
C THR A 314 -8.97 -19.71 25.60
N GLY A 315 -8.11 -18.99 26.32
CA GLY A 315 -6.67 -19.23 26.29
C GLY A 315 -5.83 -17.99 26.57
N PRO A 316 -4.50 -18.16 26.61
CA PRO A 316 -3.57 -17.12 27.05
C PRO A 316 -3.73 -15.78 26.32
N LEU A 317 -4.06 -15.81 25.03
CA LEU A 317 -4.25 -14.61 24.21
C LEU A 317 -5.67 -14.05 24.23
N ILE A 318 -6.65 -14.77 24.77
CA ILE A 318 -8.06 -14.35 24.80
C ILE A 318 -8.42 -13.77 26.17
N ASP A 319 -8.32 -14.60 27.21
CA ASP A 319 -8.78 -14.30 28.58
C ASP A 319 -7.68 -14.47 29.64
N GLY A 320 -6.45 -14.76 29.20
CA GLY A 320 -5.27 -14.81 30.05
C GLY A 320 -4.95 -13.48 30.74
N PRO A 321 -4.04 -13.49 31.72
CA PRO A 321 -3.57 -12.26 32.34
C PRO A 321 -2.66 -11.48 31.38
N VAL A 322 -2.83 -10.17 31.36
CA VAL A 322 -1.90 -9.25 30.69
C VAL A 322 -0.52 -9.37 31.34
N ARG A 323 0.49 -9.76 30.55
CA ARG A 323 1.88 -9.95 31.01
C ARG A 323 2.82 -9.09 30.19
N MET A 324 3.15 -7.92 30.72
CA MET A 324 4.07 -7.01 30.04
C MET A 324 5.45 -7.66 29.92
N THR A 325 6.06 -7.55 28.74
CA THR A 325 7.33 -8.19 28.43
C THR A 325 8.50 -7.45 29.04
N SER A 326 8.68 -6.17 28.70
CA SER A 326 9.89 -5.41 29.10
C SER A 326 9.63 -3.93 29.39
N MET A 327 8.39 -3.47 29.35
CA MET A 327 8.04 -2.06 29.49
C MET A 327 6.79 -1.86 30.34
N SER A 328 6.62 -0.64 30.86
CA SER A 328 5.41 -0.29 31.61
C SER A 328 4.16 -0.39 30.71
N LYS A 329 3.01 -0.71 31.31
CA LYS A 329 1.74 -0.83 30.56
C LYS A 329 1.41 0.42 29.75
N GLY A 330 1.64 1.61 30.31
CA GLY A 330 1.42 2.87 29.61
C GLY A 330 2.29 3.04 28.36
N LEU A 331 3.58 2.70 28.45
CA LEU A 331 4.50 2.77 27.31
C LEU A 331 4.20 1.67 26.28
N ALA A 332 3.76 0.49 26.71
CA ALA A 332 3.29 -0.57 25.83
C ALA A 332 2.05 -0.12 25.03
N VAL A 333 1.09 0.55 25.68
CA VAL A 333 -0.09 1.12 25.00
C VAL A 333 0.34 2.15 23.95
N CYS A 334 1.25 3.05 24.30
CA CYS A 334 1.80 4.04 23.37
C CYS A 334 2.45 3.38 22.16
N THR A 335 3.31 2.39 22.41
CA THR A 335 4.02 1.65 21.36
C THR A 335 3.06 0.87 20.46
N GLY A 336 2.03 0.24 21.05
CA GLY A 336 0.99 -0.44 20.31
C GLY A 336 0.17 0.50 19.43
N LEU A 337 -0.25 1.66 19.95
CA LEU A 337 -0.92 2.69 19.16
C LEU A 337 -0.04 3.15 18.00
N ASN A 338 1.22 3.48 18.28
CA ASN A 338 2.15 3.92 17.26
C ASN A 338 2.41 2.85 16.20
N ALA A 339 2.39 1.56 16.52
CA ALA A 339 2.47 0.48 15.54
C ALA A 339 1.26 0.48 14.59
N VAL A 340 0.04 0.65 15.12
CA VAL A 340 -1.18 0.79 14.32
C VAL A 340 -1.13 2.02 13.41
N ASN A 341 -0.73 3.17 13.96
CA ASN A 341 -0.66 4.42 13.22
C ASN A 341 0.45 4.42 12.16
N SER A 342 1.64 3.91 12.51
CA SER A 342 2.80 3.90 11.61
C SER A 342 2.57 3.00 10.41
N LEU A 343 1.78 1.93 10.53
CA LEU A 343 1.40 1.08 9.42
C LEU A 343 0.71 1.87 8.28
N TRP A 344 -0.08 2.87 8.65
CA TRP A 344 -0.88 3.68 7.73
C TRP A 344 -0.32 5.09 7.52
N ALA A 345 0.89 5.36 8.02
CA ALA A 345 1.50 6.69 7.96
C ALA A 345 1.73 7.17 6.52
N THR A 346 2.00 6.26 5.59
CA THR A 346 2.05 6.52 4.15
C THR A 346 0.75 7.07 3.59
N PHE A 347 -0.35 6.38 3.90
CA PHE A 347 -1.68 6.74 3.43
C PHE A 347 -2.16 8.05 4.03
N SER A 348 -1.70 8.37 5.24
CA SER A 348 -2.03 9.62 5.91
C SER A 348 -1.69 10.87 5.10
N VAL A 349 -0.72 10.78 4.17
CA VAL A 349 -0.37 11.87 3.25
C VAL A 349 -0.94 11.69 1.84
N ASN A 350 -1.01 10.45 1.33
CA ASN A 350 -1.30 10.22 -0.09
C ASN A 350 -2.71 9.71 -0.42
N VAL A 351 -3.62 9.70 0.56
CA VAL A 351 -5.04 9.38 0.35
C VAL A 351 -5.71 10.21 -0.78
N SER A 352 -5.19 11.41 -1.08
CA SER A 352 -5.64 12.24 -2.21
C SER A 352 -5.52 11.56 -3.58
N ASP A 353 -4.60 10.60 -3.73
CA ASP A 353 -4.43 9.83 -4.97
C ASP A 353 -5.69 9.02 -5.32
N PHE A 354 -6.47 8.63 -4.30
CA PHE A 354 -7.73 7.90 -4.42
C PHE A 354 -8.93 8.82 -4.29
N SER A 355 -8.93 9.73 -3.30
CA SER A 355 -10.10 10.57 -3.03
C SER A 355 -10.42 11.53 -4.19
N ARG A 356 -9.44 11.86 -5.05
CA ARG A 356 -9.65 12.62 -6.29
C ARG A 356 -10.66 12.02 -7.26
N PHE A 357 -10.89 10.70 -7.20
CA PHE A 357 -11.90 10.01 -8.03
C PHE A 357 -13.32 10.06 -7.43
N SER A 358 -13.51 10.67 -6.26
CA SER A 358 -14.82 10.81 -5.61
C SER A 358 -15.83 11.54 -6.50
N LYS A 359 -17.07 11.06 -6.60
CA LYS A 359 -18.15 11.79 -7.26
C LYS A 359 -18.60 13.00 -6.41
N GLU A 360 -18.45 12.90 -5.10
CA GLU A 360 -18.86 13.94 -4.15
C GLU A 360 -17.69 14.86 -3.80
N ASN A 361 -17.95 16.16 -3.75
CA ASN A 361 -16.98 17.18 -3.31
C ASN A 361 -16.99 17.37 -1.78
N LYS A 362 -17.91 16.77 -1.01
CA LYS A 362 -18.14 17.14 0.41
C LYS A 362 -18.24 15.94 1.38
N PHE A 363 -17.93 16.26 2.64
CA PHE A 363 -18.00 15.51 3.91
C PHE A 363 -17.82 13.97 3.85
N GLN A 364 -16.55 13.53 3.93
CA GLN A 364 -16.14 12.12 3.99
C GLN A 364 -15.74 11.64 5.41
N TRP A 365 -16.15 12.34 6.47
CA TRP A 365 -15.79 12.05 7.87
C TRP A 365 -16.09 10.60 8.30
N TRP A 366 -17.16 10.01 7.77
CA TRP A 366 -17.59 8.64 8.09
C TRP A 366 -16.52 7.61 7.75
N GLN A 367 -15.60 7.93 6.83
CA GLN A 367 -14.48 7.06 6.46
C GLN A 367 -13.61 6.74 7.66
N GLY A 368 -13.42 7.68 8.60
CA GLY A 368 -12.65 7.44 9.81
C GLY A 368 -13.25 6.33 10.68
N LEU A 369 -14.58 6.30 10.83
CA LEU A 369 -15.29 5.27 11.58
C LEU A 369 -15.25 3.92 10.85
N VAL A 370 -15.50 3.91 9.54
CA VAL A 370 -15.42 2.67 8.74
C VAL A 370 -14.02 2.09 8.79
N PHE A 371 -13.00 2.94 8.70
CA PHE A 371 -11.59 2.54 8.82
C PHE A 371 -11.28 1.94 10.20
N ALA A 372 -11.78 2.56 11.28
CA ALA A 372 -11.62 2.04 12.64
C ALA A 372 -12.23 0.65 12.84
N VAL A 373 -13.49 0.49 12.42
CA VAL A 373 -14.20 -0.79 12.56
C VAL A 373 -13.57 -1.87 11.69
N SER A 374 -13.33 -1.57 10.41
CA SER A 374 -12.81 -2.56 9.46
C SER A 374 -11.36 -2.98 9.76
N GLY A 375 -10.53 -2.12 10.36
CA GLY A 375 -9.17 -2.48 10.80
C GLY A 375 -9.12 -3.32 12.08
N THR A 376 -10.09 -3.14 12.98
CA THR A 376 -10.13 -3.87 14.27
C THR A 376 -10.46 -5.36 14.07
N VAL A 377 -11.35 -5.68 13.12
CA VAL A 377 -11.82 -7.06 12.89
C VAL A 377 -10.68 -8.03 12.52
N PRO A 378 -9.80 -7.72 11.54
CA PRO A 378 -8.64 -8.56 11.23
C PRO A 378 -7.75 -8.88 12.44
N VAL A 379 -7.56 -7.92 13.36
CA VAL A 379 -6.73 -8.12 14.55
C VAL A 379 -7.37 -9.12 15.52
N ILE A 380 -8.69 -9.03 15.70
CA ILE A 380 -9.45 -10.02 16.49
C ILE A 380 -9.29 -11.42 15.90
N CYS A 381 -9.47 -11.55 14.58
CA CYS A 381 -9.29 -12.82 13.89
C CYS A 381 -7.86 -13.35 14.06
N ALA A 382 -6.86 -12.49 13.93
CA ALA A 382 -5.45 -12.86 14.10
C ALA A 382 -5.16 -13.42 15.49
N MET A 383 -5.62 -12.74 16.54
CA MET A 383 -5.38 -13.18 17.92
C MET A 383 -6.15 -14.45 18.26
N ALA A 384 -7.37 -14.61 17.76
CA ALA A 384 -8.14 -15.86 17.91
C ALA A 384 -7.45 -17.05 17.22
N THR A 385 -6.98 -16.85 15.98
CA THR A 385 -6.24 -17.88 15.24
C THR A 385 -4.91 -18.23 15.93
N ALA A 386 -4.16 -17.24 16.41
CA ALA A 386 -2.91 -17.47 17.12
C ALA A 386 -3.11 -18.19 18.46
N ASN A 387 -4.17 -17.85 19.20
CA ASN A 387 -4.56 -18.56 20.43
C ASN A 387 -4.84 -20.04 20.14
N ALA A 388 -5.60 -20.33 19.08
CA ALA A 388 -5.86 -21.70 18.67
C ALA A 388 -4.58 -22.45 18.28
N CYS A 389 -3.63 -21.78 17.61
CA CYS A 389 -2.36 -22.41 17.30
C CYS A 389 -1.57 -22.78 18.57
N GLU A 390 -1.58 -21.90 19.57
CA GLU A 390 -0.95 -22.16 20.86
C GLU A 390 -1.58 -23.34 21.58
N VAL A 391 -2.92 -23.41 21.63
CA VAL A 391 -3.66 -24.46 22.33
C VAL A 391 -3.60 -25.82 21.59
N VAL A 392 -3.73 -25.82 20.26
CA VAL A 392 -3.80 -27.06 19.45
C VAL A 392 -2.42 -27.59 19.09
N TYR A 393 -1.49 -26.70 18.73
CA TYR A 393 -0.17 -27.07 18.21
C TYR A 393 0.98 -26.75 19.17
N GLY A 394 0.71 -26.15 20.33
CA GLY A 394 1.74 -25.80 21.32
C GLY A 394 2.65 -24.64 20.91
N SER A 395 2.29 -23.89 19.86
CA SER A 395 3.07 -22.75 19.39
C SER A 395 2.19 -21.61 18.90
N THR A 396 2.48 -20.40 19.35
CA THR A 396 1.74 -19.20 18.96
C THR A 396 2.19 -18.75 17.56
N VAL A 397 1.31 -18.91 16.57
CA VAL A 397 1.61 -18.60 15.16
C VAL A 397 0.65 -17.54 14.64
N PHE A 398 1.20 -16.45 14.12
CA PHE A 398 0.43 -15.34 13.54
C PHE A 398 0.51 -15.28 12.02
N ALA A 399 1.65 -15.62 11.42
CA ALA A 399 1.82 -15.47 9.98
C ALA A 399 0.84 -16.40 9.22
N PRO A 400 0.00 -15.89 8.31
CA PRO A 400 -1.03 -16.70 7.66
C PRO A 400 -0.46 -17.93 6.94
N ASN A 401 0.67 -17.79 6.26
CA ASN A 401 1.38 -18.90 5.61
C ASN A 401 1.74 -20.02 6.60
N ASP A 402 2.18 -19.67 7.81
CA ASP A 402 2.60 -20.65 8.81
C ASP A 402 1.39 -21.34 9.44
N VAL A 403 0.29 -20.60 9.66
CA VAL A 403 -0.99 -21.21 10.08
C VAL A 403 -1.47 -22.23 9.05
N LEU A 404 -1.43 -21.86 7.77
CA LEU A 404 -1.79 -22.77 6.67
C LEU A 404 -0.88 -24.01 6.63
N ALA A 405 0.41 -23.86 6.91
CA ALA A 405 1.36 -24.97 6.93
C ALA A 405 1.12 -25.97 8.08
N LEU A 406 0.43 -25.57 9.15
CA LEU A 406 0.04 -26.44 10.27
C LEU A 406 -1.20 -27.28 9.96
N TRP A 407 -2.03 -26.86 9.00
CA TRP A 407 -3.26 -27.58 8.67
C TRP A 407 -2.99 -28.83 7.83
N GLY A 408 -3.54 -29.96 8.27
CA GLY A 408 -3.49 -31.21 7.50
C GLY A 408 -4.50 -31.29 6.35
N ASN A 409 -5.51 -30.40 6.32
CA ASN A 409 -6.55 -30.42 5.30
C ASN A 409 -6.14 -29.59 4.09
N ARG A 410 -5.79 -30.26 2.99
CA ARG A 410 -5.37 -29.64 1.72
C ARG A 410 -6.40 -28.68 1.14
N GLY A 411 -7.68 -29.00 1.22
CA GLY A 411 -8.76 -28.15 0.74
C GLY A 411 -8.83 -26.84 1.52
N ALA A 412 -8.78 -26.91 2.85
CA ALA A 412 -8.74 -25.73 3.71
C ALA A 412 -7.51 -24.85 3.41
N VAL A 413 -6.33 -25.46 3.27
CA VAL A 413 -5.10 -24.75 2.93
C VAL A 413 -5.24 -24.01 1.60
N PHE A 414 -5.75 -24.68 0.55
CA PHE A 414 -5.88 -24.06 -0.76
C PHE A 414 -6.92 -22.93 -0.78
N PHE A 415 -8.13 -23.15 -0.25
CA PHE A 415 -9.19 -22.13 -0.30
C PHE A 415 -8.90 -20.93 0.59
N CYS A 416 -8.34 -21.13 1.79
CA CYS A 416 -7.89 -20.02 2.63
C CYS A 416 -6.68 -19.32 2.01
N GLY A 417 -5.71 -20.07 1.47
CA GLY A 417 -4.57 -19.49 0.74
C GLY A 417 -5.01 -18.65 -0.46
N PHE A 418 -6.00 -19.11 -1.22
CA PHE A 418 -6.59 -18.35 -2.32
C PHE A 418 -7.26 -17.06 -1.84
N GLY A 419 -8.01 -17.12 -0.73
CA GLY A 419 -8.58 -15.93 -0.09
C GLY A 419 -7.52 -14.91 0.30
N TRP A 420 -6.41 -15.36 0.89
CA TRP A 420 -5.24 -14.54 1.22
C TRP A 420 -4.49 -13.99 0.01
N LEU A 421 -4.39 -14.77 -1.07
CA LEU A 421 -3.81 -14.33 -2.33
C LEU A 421 -4.60 -13.12 -2.88
N ILE A 422 -5.92 -13.23 -2.96
CA ILE A 422 -6.78 -12.12 -3.42
C ILE A 422 -6.69 -10.91 -2.47
N ALA A 423 -6.71 -11.16 -1.15
CA ALA A 423 -6.55 -10.13 -0.13
C ALA A 423 -5.25 -9.34 -0.32
N SER A 424 -4.18 -10.03 -0.69
CA SER A 424 -2.88 -9.41 -0.72
C SER A 424 -2.55 -8.79 -2.07
N VAL A 425 -2.98 -9.37 -3.19
CA VAL A 425 -2.83 -8.75 -4.53
C VAL A 425 -3.46 -7.36 -4.55
N ALA A 426 -4.73 -7.23 -4.14
CA ALA A 426 -5.35 -5.91 -4.23
C ALA A 426 -4.81 -4.94 -3.20
N GLY A 427 -4.54 -5.39 -1.97
CA GLY A 427 -3.94 -4.54 -0.93
C GLY A 427 -2.59 -3.99 -1.37
N ASN A 428 -1.76 -4.81 -2.01
CA ASN A 428 -0.46 -4.35 -2.49
C ASN A 428 -0.57 -3.38 -3.68
N ILE A 429 -1.59 -3.58 -4.54
CA ILE A 429 -1.86 -2.67 -5.66
C ILE A 429 -2.36 -1.31 -5.18
N SER A 430 -3.39 -1.27 -4.30
CA SER A 430 -3.93 -0.02 -3.74
C SER A 430 -2.87 0.69 -2.91
N ALA A 431 -2.25 -0.01 -1.97
CA ALA A 431 -1.35 0.63 -1.01
C ALA A 431 -0.05 1.12 -1.61
N ASN A 432 0.54 0.30 -2.48
CA ASN A 432 1.96 0.43 -2.76
C ASN A 432 2.23 0.64 -4.24
N ALA A 433 1.65 -0.16 -5.13
CA ALA A 433 1.94 -0.05 -6.57
C ALA A 433 1.45 1.28 -7.16
N ILE A 434 0.20 1.67 -6.90
CA ILE A 434 -0.38 2.92 -7.43
C ILE A 434 0.26 4.14 -6.77
N SER A 435 0.50 4.07 -5.47
CA SER A 435 1.17 5.14 -4.72
C SER A 435 2.58 5.37 -5.24
N PHE A 436 3.38 4.30 -5.38
CA PHE A 436 4.69 4.35 -6.02
C PHE A 436 4.58 4.95 -7.42
N ALA A 437 3.63 4.48 -8.23
CA ALA A 437 3.49 4.92 -9.60
C ALA A 437 3.15 6.41 -9.74
N THR A 438 2.28 6.92 -8.86
CA THR A 438 1.86 8.33 -8.85
C THR A 438 3.02 9.22 -8.45
N ASP A 439 3.74 8.87 -7.38
CA ASP A 439 4.88 9.65 -6.89
C ASP A 439 6.07 9.59 -7.85
N PHE A 440 6.39 8.41 -8.37
CA PHE A 440 7.49 8.20 -9.31
C PHE A 440 7.25 8.92 -10.64
N THR A 441 5.98 8.99 -11.08
CA THR A 441 5.57 9.81 -12.22
C THR A 441 5.78 11.30 -11.94
N ALA A 442 5.55 11.78 -10.71
CA ALA A 442 5.85 13.16 -10.33
C ALA A 442 7.35 13.47 -10.26
N LEU A 443 8.18 12.48 -9.91
CA LEU A 443 9.64 12.61 -9.90
C LEU A 443 10.24 12.61 -11.30
N PHE A 444 9.74 11.74 -12.18
CA PHE A 444 10.28 11.52 -13.52
C PHE A 444 9.20 11.58 -14.63
N PRO A 445 8.44 12.68 -14.74
CA PRO A 445 7.24 12.76 -15.59
C PRO A 445 7.54 12.62 -17.09
N THR A 446 8.78 12.90 -17.52
CA THR A 446 9.20 12.77 -18.92
C THR A 446 9.34 11.31 -19.37
N TYR A 447 9.62 10.39 -18.43
CA TYR A 447 9.96 9.00 -18.73
C TYR A 447 8.90 8.00 -18.27
N PHE A 448 8.17 8.36 -17.21
CA PHE A 448 7.21 7.49 -16.54
C PHE A 448 5.81 8.09 -16.56
N ASN A 449 4.85 7.25 -16.95
CA ASN A 449 3.43 7.40 -16.67
C ASN A 449 3.06 6.33 -15.63
N ILE A 450 1.84 6.40 -15.09
CA ILE A 450 1.40 5.47 -14.04
C ILE A 450 1.63 4.00 -14.45
N ARG A 451 1.34 3.62 -15.70
CA ARG A 451 1.52 2.23 -16.17
C ARG A 451 2.99 1.80 -16.21
N ARG A 452 3.87 2.63 -16.77
CA ARG A 452 5.31 2.34 -16.82
C ARG A 452 5.92 2.31 -15.41
N ALA A 453 5.45 3.19 -14.53
CA ALA A 453 5.89 3.22 -13.16
C ALA A 453 5.43 1.98 -12.36
N CYS A 454 4.19 1.49 -12.56
CA CYS A 454 3.76 0.20 -11.99
C CYS A 454 4.65 -0.97 -12.45
N LEU A 455 5.01 -1.03 -13.74
CA LEU A 455 5.93 -2.06 -14.26
C LEU A 455 7.33 -1.95 -13.63
N ALA A 456 7.88 -0.74 -13.56
CA ALA A 456 9.17 -0.50 -12.93
C ALA A 456 9.15 -0.91 -11.46
N GLY A 457 8.14 -0.48 -10.70
CA GLY A 457 7.95 -0.85 -9.30
C GLY A 457 7.85 -2.37 -9.13
N GLY A 458 7.09 -3.06 -9.98
CA GLY A 458 6.97 -4.51 -9.96
C GLY A 458 8.29 -5.25 -10.22
N VAL A 459 9.15 -4.74 -11.10
CA VAL A 459 10.48 -5.34 -11.35
C VAL A 459 11.44 -5.04 -10.20
N ILE A 460 11.53 -3.77 -9.79
CA ILE A 460 12.43 -3.32 -8.73
C ILE A 460 12.10 -4.03 -7.41
N SER A 461 10.82 -4.27 -7.13
CA SER A 461 10.38 -4.95 -5.91
C SER A 461 10.97 -6.35 -5.74
N ILE A 462 11.19 -7.10 -6.83
CA ILE A 462 11.90 -8.39 -6.79
C ILE A 462 13.41 -8.18 -6.67
N LEU A 463 13.97 -7.24 -7.45
CA LEU A 463 15.42 -6.97 -7.47
C LEU A 463 15.96 -6.50 -6.11
N MET A 464 15.12 -5.91 -5.27
CA MET A 464 15.44 -5.56 -3.89
C MET A 464 15.68 -6.76 -2.97
N CYS A 465 15.47 -7.99 -3.46
CA CYS A 465 15.58 -9.22 -2.68
C CYS A 465 14.81 -9.15 -1.34
N PRO A 466 13.47 -8.95 -1.37
CA PRO A 466 12.68 -8.66 -0.17
C PRO A 466 12.79 -9.71 0.94
N TRP A 467 13.08 -10.96 0.60
CA TRP A 467 13.34 -12.03 1.58
C TRP A 467 14.54 -11.71 2.48
N LYS A 468 15.58 -11.02 1.98
CA LYS A 468 16.72 -10.59 2.81
C LYS A 468 16.35 -9.45 3.75
N ILE A 469 15.42 -8.60 3.35
CA ILE A 469 14.88 -7.51 4.17
C ILE A 469 14.07 -8.10 5.33
N VAL A 470 13.19 -9.07 5.03
CA VAL A 470 12.32 -9.70 6.03
C VAL A 470 13.08 -10.67 6.94
N ALA A 471 14.14 -11.33 6.45
CA ALA A 471 14.95 -12.25 7.26
C ALA A 471 15.60 -11.57 8.48
N ASN A 472 15.89 -10.27 8.40
CA ASN A 472 16.39 -9.50 9.53
C ASN A 472 15.23 -8.76 10.22
N ALA A 473 14.48 -9.50 11.05
CA ALA A 473 13.31 -8.99 11.76
C ALA A 473 13.61 -7.71 12.55
N THR A 474 14.80 -7.61 13.16
CA THR A 474 15.24 -6.39 13.88
C THR A 474 15.40 -5.22 12.94
N GLN A 475 16.13 -5.37 11.82
CA GLN A 475 16.26 -4.29 10.84
C GLN A 475 14.93 -3.90 10.20
N PHE A 476 14.05 -4.88 9.93
CA PHE A 476 12.72 -4.64 9.41
C PHE A 476 11.83 -3.83 10.37
N VAL A 477 11.82 -4.18 11.67
CA VAL A 477 11.08 -3.44 12.70
C VAL A 477 11.66 -2.03 12.92
N ASN A 478 12.99 -1.90 12.93
CA ASN A 478 13.65 -0.60 13.06
C ASN A 478 13.33 0.33 11.89
N PHE A 479 13.30 -0.23 10.68
CA PHE A 479 12.89 0.45 9.47
C PHE A 479 11.43 0.88 9.52
N LEU A 480 10.53 0.02 10.03
CA LEU A 480 9.12 0.37 10.24
C LEU A 480 8.93 1.50 11.26
N GLY A 481 9.67 1.47 12.38
CA GLY A 481 9.65 2.52 13.39
C GLY A 481 10.17 3.87 12.87
N ALA A 482 11.15 3.84 11.97
CA ALA A 482 11.64 5.02 11.24
C ALA A 482 10.51 5.74 10.50
N TYR A 483 9.59 5.00 9.90
CA TYR A 483 8.60 5.57 9.00
C TYR A 483 7.61 6.48 9.70
N GLY A 484 7.12 6.03 10.85
CA GLY A 484 6.19 6.80 11.66
C GLY A 484 6.77 8.18 11.99
N CYS A 485 8.07 8.24 12.31
CA CYS A 485 8.69 9.44 12.85
C CYS A 485 8.82 10.60 11.85
N TYR A 486 8.94 10.35 10.54
CA TYR A 486 8.99 11.42 9.53
C TYR A 486 7.70 11.56 8.70
N MET A 487 6.90 10.52 8.55
CA MET A 487 5.61 10.62 7.84
C MET A 487 4.56 11.40 8.65
N GLY A 488 4.55 11.25 9.98
CA GLY A 488 3.70 12.04 10.87
C GLY A 488 3.88 13.55 10.69
N PRO A 489 5.13 14.08 10.80
CA PRO A 489 5.45 15.47 10.51
C PRO A 489 4.96 15.99 9.16
N ILE A 490 5.16 15.22 8.08
CA ILE A 490 4.69 15.60 6.74
C ILE A 490 3.17 15.77 6.72
N ALA A 491 2.44 14.79 7.27
CA ALA A 491 0.98 14.86 7.37
C ALA A 491 0.53 16.08 8.20
N GLY A 492 1.20 16.35 9.33
CA GLY A 492 0.91 17.49 10.19
C GLY A 492 1.07 18.84 9.49
N VAL A 493 2.15 19.03 8.73
CA VAL A 493 2.39 20.23 7.91
C VAL A 493 1.29 20.44 6.89
N MET A 494 0.92 19.38 6.14
CA MET A 494 -0.13 19.45 5.12
C MET A 494 -1.49 19.82 5.72
N ILE A 495 -1.86 19.19 6.85
CA ILE A 495 -3.10 19.49 7.55
C ILE A 495 -3.12 20.94 8.04
N ALA A 496 -2.04 21.42 8.66
CA ALA A 496 -1.94 22.79 9.17
C ALA A 496 -2.07 23.81 8.03
N ASP A 497 -1.37 23.57 6.92
CA ASP A 497 -1.39 24.43 5.74
C ASP A 497 -2.81 24.60 5.20
N PHE A 498 -3.48 23.48 4.90
CA PHE A 498 -4.80 23.53 4.29
C PHE A 498 -5.89 24.03 5.24
N TRP A 499 -6.01 23.42 6.43
CA TRP A 499 -7.16 23.65 7.30
C TRP A 499 -7.04 24.92 8.15
N ILE A 500 -5.83 25.28 8.57
CA ILE A 500 -5.61 26.34 9.56
C ILE A 500 -5.08 27.61 8.89
N VAL A 501 -3.95 27.52 8.18
CA VAL A 501 -3.28 28.67 7.58
C VAL A 501 -4.09 29.22 6.40
N ARG A 502 -4.50 28.33 5.49
CA ARG A 502 -5.24 28.70 4.26
C ARG A 502 -6.75 28.65 4.42
N LYS A 503 -7.25 28.15 5.55
CA LYS A 503 -8.69 28.05 5.86
C LYS A 503 -9.50 27.39 4.72
N LYS A 504 -8.93 26.36 4.10
CA LYS A 504 -9.47 25.56 2.98
C LYS A 504 -9.52 26.29 1.62
N VAL A 505 -8.87 27.45 1.48
CA VAL A 505 -8.85 28.22 0.23
C VAL A 505 -7.56 27.94 -0.53
N LEU A 506 -7.68 27.32 -1.70
CA LEU A 506 -6.61 27.13 -2.67
C LEU A 506 -7.03 27.66 -4.05
N ASP A 507 -6.06 28.21 -4.78
CA ASP A 507 -6.17 28.42 -6.22
C ASP A 507 -5.47 27.29 -6.95
N ILE A 508 -6.22 26.46 -7.68
CA ILE A 508 -5.69 25.31 -8.41
C ILE A 508 -4.71 25.70 -9.53
N ARG A 509 -4.92 26.85 -10.18
CA ARG A 509 -4.11 27.32 -11.33
C ARG A 509 -2.67 27.51 -10.89
N GLU A 510 -2.50 28.17 -9.75
CA GLU A 510 -1.20 28.46 -9.18
C GLU A 510 -0.43 27.20 -8.75
N VAL A 511 -1.12 26.08 -8.45
CA VAL A 511 -0.47 24.78 -8.13
C VAL A 511 0.22 24.15 -9.35
N TYR A 512 -0.08 24.66 -10.55
CA TYR A 512 0.58 24.28 -11.82
C TYR A 512 1.43 25.42 -12.43
N ASN A 513 1.37 26.63 -11.88
CA ASN A 513 2.26 27.75 -12.21
C ASN A 513 3.65 27.62 -11.55
N ALA A 514 4.62 27.05 -12.27
CA ALA A 514 5.99 26.87 -11.80
C ALA A 514 6.90 28.10 -12.03
N SER A 515 6.33 29.27 -12.33
CA SER A 515 7.09 30.52 -12.46
C SER A 515 7.61 30.98 -11.09
N PRO A 516 8.77 31.66 -11.02
CA PRO A 516 9.19 32.38 -9.82
C PRO A 516 8.18 33.39 -9.27
N SER A 517 7.24 33.85 -10.11
CA SER A 517 6.14 34.72 -9.72
C SER A 517 4.91 33.97 -9.19
N GLY A 518 4.87 32.64 -9.30
CA GLY A 518 3.75 31.81 -8.90
C GLY A 518 3.53 31.80 -7.38
N ALA A 519 2.27 31.67 -6.96
CA ALA A 519 1.86 31.81 -5.57
C ALA A 519 2.51 30.77 -4.65
N TYR A 520 2.69 29.54 -5.13
CA TYR A 520 3.33 28.44 -4.40
C TYR A 520 4.81 28.24 -4.75
N TRP A 521 5.46 29.24 -5.37
CA TRP A 521 6.92 29.20 -5.58
C TRP A 521 7.69 29.44 -4.27
N PHE A 522 7.17 30.28 -3.37
CA PHE A 522 7.86 30.66 -2.13
C PHE A 522 9.29 31.20 -2.37
N ASP A 523 10.22 30.87 -1.48
CA ASP A 523 11.62 31.29 -1.54
C ASP A 523 12.41 30.25 -2.34
N TYR A 524 12.75 30.59 -3.59
CA TYR A 524 13.48 29.72 -4.52
C TYR A 524 12.84 28.33 -4.74
N GLY A 525 11.51 28.24 -4.72
CA GLY A 525 10.78 26.97 -4.90
C GLY A 525 10.56 26.18 -3.61
N VAL A 526 10.94 26.72 -2.44
CA VAL A 526 10.86 26.03 -1.15
C VAL A 526 10.15 26.89 -0.10
N ASN A 527 9.17 26.31 0.59
CA ASN A 527 8.61 26.92 1.79
C ASN A 527 9.44 26.54 3.02
N TRP A 528 10.34 27.42 3.45
CA TRP A 528 11.19 27.17 4.62
C TRP A 528 10.38 26.89 5.90
N ARG A 529 9.14 27.39 6.00
CA ARG A 529 8.26 27.18 7.17
C ARG A 529 7.88 25.71 7.32
N ALA A 530 7.59 25.04 6.20
CA ALA A 530 7.31 23.61 6.17
C ALA A 530 8.53 22.80 6.60
N VAL A 531 9.71 23.16 6.09
CA VAL A 531 10.98 22.52 6.43
C VAL A 531 11.28 22.65 7.93
N VAL A 532 11.21 23.86 8.49
CA VAL A 532 11.46 24.10 9.92
C VAL A 532 10.44 23.36 10.79
N ALA A 533 9.15 23.45 10.47
CA ALA A 533 8.11 22.75 11.21
C ALA A 533 8.30 21.24 11.22
N PHE A 534 8.69 20.65 10.08
CA PHE A 534 9.03 19.24 9.95
C PHE A 534 10.19 18.86 10.88
N PHE A 535 11.29 19.63 10.88
CA PHE A 535 12.44 19.32 11.75
C PHE A 535 12.12 19.50 13.24
N ILE A 536 11.21 20.40 13.61
CA ILE A 536 10.76 20.54 15.00
C ILE A 536 10.00 19.28 15.46
N GLY A 537 9.18 18.67 14.59
CA GLY A 537 8.46 17.42 14.93
C GLY A 537 9.30 16.16 14.78
N TRP A 538 10.22 16.12 13.82
CA TRP A 538 11.07 14.95 13.56
C TRP A 538 12.32 14.91 14.45
N GLY A 539 12.96 16.06 14.67
CA GLY A 539 14.25 16.22 15.35
C GLY A 539 14.36 15.48 16.70
N PRO A 540 13.38 15.60 17.61
CA PRO A 540 13.41 14.89 18.90
C PRO A 540 13.42 13.37 18.79
N ASN A 541 13.00 12.80 17.66
CA ASN A 541 12.97 11.35 17.43
C ASN A 541 14.26 10.81 16.79
N ILE A 542 15.17 11.68 16.32
CA ILE A 542 16.42 11.27 15.64
C ILE A 542 17.31 10.38 16.52
N PRO A 543 17.56 10.70 17.81
CA PRO A 543 18.42 9.85 18.64
C PRO A 543 17.89 8.44 18.84
N ASP A 544 16.59 8.29 19.10
CA ASP A 544 15.96 6.99 19.32
C ASP A 544 15.75 6.23 18.00
N PHE A 545 15.57 6.93 16.90
CA PHE A 545 15.67 6.34 15.57
C PHE A 545 17.07 5.76 15.31
N ALA A 546 18.12 6.49 15.65
CA ALA A 546 19.50 6.01 15.54
C ALA A 546 19.80 4.84 16.50
N HIS A 547 19.25 4.88 17.72
CA HIS A 547 19.31 3.77 18.68
C HIS A 547 18.58 2.54 18.17
N ALA A 548 17.42 2.69 17.54
CA ALA A 548 16.70 1.58 16.94
C ALA A 548 17.60 0.88 15.91
N ILE A 549 18.22 1.63 15.00
CA ILE A 549 19.13 1.07 13.98
C ILE A 549 20.39 0.44 14.58
N ASN A 550 21.05 1.13 15.51
CA ASN A 550 22.29 0.68 16.14
C ASN A 550 22.24 0.88 17.67
N SER A 551 21.61 -0.09 18.34
CA SER A 551 21.42 -0.07 19.79
C SER A 551 22.72 -0.19 20.58
N THR A 552 23.79 -0.68 19.95
CA THR A 552 25.12 -0.82 20.57
C THR A 552 25.94 0.47 20.53
N GLY A 553 25.72 1.32 19.52
CA GLY A 553 26.52 2.54 19.29
C GLY A 553 25.85 3.84 19.75
N VAL A 554 24.53 3.84 19.91
CA VAL A 554 23.75 5.02 20.31
C VAL A 554 22.90 4.65 21.51
N LYS A 555 22.85 5.47 22.56
CA LYS A 555 21.95 5.26 23.69
C LYS A 555 20.56 5.83 23.37
N SER A 556 19.50 5.14 23.76
CA SER A 556 18.15 5.73 23.77
C SER A 556 18.14 6.92 24.72
N THR A 557 17.68 8.08 24.22
CA THR A 557 17.65 9.32 25.00
C THR A 557 16.23 9.78 25.31
N ASN A 558 15.24 9.40 24.49
CA ASN A 558 13.84 9.74 24.69
C ASN A 558 12.91 8.63 24.14
N PRO A 559 12.83 7.49 24.85
CA PRO A 559 12.00 6.37 24.42
C PRO A 559 10.51 6.74 24.33
N TYR A 560 10.07 7.75 25.09
CA TYR A 560 8.66 8.18 25.13
C TYR A 560 8.21 8.85 23.83
N THR A 561 8.99 9.76 23.26
CA THR A 561 8.62 10.41 22.00
C THR A 561 8.67 9.41 20.85
N TYR A 562 9.62 8.49 20.85
CA TYR A 562 9.74 7.47 19.82
C TYR A 562 8.59 6.45 19.85
N SER A 563 8.15 6.04 21.05
CA SER A 563 6.96 5.20 21.26
C SER A 563 5.66 5.82 20.78
N LEU A 564 5.62 7.14 20.52
CA LEU A 564 4.49 7.86 19.92
C LEU A 564 4.92 8.66 18.68
N SER A 565 6.00 8.23 18.02
CA SER A 565 6.72 9.04 17.03
C SER A 565 5.84 9.62 15.93
N TRP A 566 4.88 8.84 15.43
CA TRP A 566 3.96 9.32 14.41
C TRP A 566 3.00 10.41 14.93
N ILE A 567 2.36 10.16 16.08
CA ILE A 567 1.42 11.11 16.70
C ILE A 567 2.15 12.37 17.12
N PHE A 568 3.29 12.21 17.80
CA PHE A 568 4.15 13.30 18.24
C PHE A 568 4.57 14.16 17.05
N GLY A 569 5.14 13.54 16.02
CA GLY A 569 5.62 14.26 14.85
C GLY A 569 4.48 14.98 14.12
N LEU A 570 3.31 14.36 14.00
CA LEU A 570 2.11 14.98 13.42
C LEU A 570 1.67 16.22 14.19
N VAL A 571 1.44 16.09 15.50
CA VAL A 571 0.90 17.18 16.32
C VAL A 571 1.91 18.31 16.43
N VAL A 572 3.17 18.00 16.69
CA VAL A 572 4.22 19.01 16.87
C VAL A 572 4.47 19.78 15.58
N SER A 573 4.53 19.12 14.42
CA SER A 573 4.75 19.81 13.15
C SER A 573 3.53 20.63 12.72
N LEU A 574 2.32 20.14 13.00
CA LEU A 574 1.07 20.88 12.76
C LEU A 574 1.05 22.19 13.56
N VAL A 575 1.36 22.11 14.86
CA VAL A 575 1.41 23.28 15.76
C VAL A 575 2.54 24.22 15.35
N ALA A 576 3.75 23.69 15.11
CA ALA A 576 4.90 24.49 14.69
C ALA A 576 4.63 25.23 13.39
N TYR A 577 4.10 24.55 12.36
CA TYR A 577 3.77 25.19 11.08
C TYR A 577 2.73 26.28 11.25
N THR A 578 1.71 26.04 12.08
CA THR A 578 0.66 27.02 12.38
C THR A 578 1.24 28.27 13.05
N ILE A 579 2.08 28.09 14.07
CA ILE A 579 2.71 29.20 14.80
C ILE A 579 3.64 29.99 13.88
N ILE A 580 4.53 29.30 13.15
CA ILE A 580 5.48 29.93 12.23
C ILE A 580 4.72 30.70 11.15
N SER A 581 3.69 30.13 10.56
CA SER A 581 2.88 30.78 9.52
C SER A 581 2.01 31.92 10.06
N LYS A 582 1.70 31.93 11.36
CA LYS A 582 1.02 33.07 12.00
C LYS A 582 1.96 34.27 12.17
N PHE A 583 3.21 34.04 12.59
CA PHE A 583 4.20 35.10 12.78
C PHE A 583 4.84 35.56 11.46
N PHE A 584 4.97 34.65 10.50
CA PHE A 584 5.57 34.89 9.19
C PHE A 584 4.60 34.44 8.09
N PRO A 585 3.47 35.13 7.85
CA PRO A 585 2.46 34.67 6.89
C PRO A 585 3.00 34.54 5.46
N PRO A 586 2.68 33.47 4.72
CA PRO A 586 3.09 33.32 3.32
C PRO A 586 2.14 34.10 2.39
N THR A 587 2.12 35.43 2.53
CA THR A 587 1.12 36.35 1.95
C THR A 587 0.90 36.16 0.45
N LYS A 588 1.98 36.00 -0.34
CA LYS A 588 1.90 35.76 -1.79
C LYS A 588 1.15 34.48 -2.17
N SER A 589 1.14 33.49 -1.29
CA SER A 589 0.51 32.19 -1.53
C SER A 589 -0.94 32.12 -1.05
N LEU A 590 -1.41 33.10 -0.28
CA LEU A 590 -2.76 33.11 0.28
C LEU A 590 -3.73 33.69 -0.75
N SER A 591 -4.69 32.89 -1.18
CA SER A 591 -5.78 33.36 -2.05
C SER A 591 -6.99 33.81 -1.22
N TYR A 592 -7.74 34.78 -1.73
CA TYR A 592 -8.99 35.27 -1.13
C TYR A 592 -10.21 34.50 -1.61
N SER A 593 -10.14 33.88 -2.80
CA SER A 593 -11.20 33.05 -3.37
C SER A 593 -10.67 31.66 -3.69
N GLU A 594 -11.51 30.66 -3.45
CA GLU A 594 -11.23 29.29 -3.91
C GLU A 594 -11.39 29.23 -5.43
N VAL A 595 -10.47 28.52 -6.10
CA VAL A 595 -10.56 28.27 -7.55
C VAL A 595 -10.46 26.77 -7.76
N HIS A 596 -11.53 26.17 -8.26
CA HIS A 596 -11.59 24.76 -8.60
C HIS A 596 -11.23 24.53 -10.07
N VAL A 597 -10.83 23.31 -10.40
CA VAL A 597 -10.52 22.96 -11.80
C VAL A 597 -11.73 23.13 -12.71
N ASP A 598 -12.94 22.94 -12.18
CA ASP A 598 -14.19 23.10 -12.94
C ASP A 598 -14.53 24.56 -13.24
N ASP A 599 -13.88 25.52 -12.55
CA ASP A 599 -14.01 26.94 -12.83
C ASP A 599 -13.04 27.40 -13.94
N VAL A 600 -12.03 26.58 -14.24
CA VAL A 600 -10.91 26.92 -15.13
C VAL A 600 -11.01 26.18 -16.46
N LEU A 601 -11.37 24.89 -16.41
CA LEU A 601 -11.48 24.04 -17.60
C LEU A 601 -12.95 23.89 -18.00
N GLN A 602 -13.21 24.05 -19.29
CA GLN A 602 -14.50 23.71 -19.89
C GLN A 602 -14.49 22.25 -20.35
N TYR A 603 -15.62 21.59 -20.23
CA TYR A 603 -15.77 20.19 -20.63
C TYR A 603 -16.89 20.03 -21.67
N ASP A 604 -16.71 19.10 -22.61
CA ASP A 604 -17.76 18.70 -23.55
C ASP A 604 -18.86 17.86 -22.88
N GLU A 605 -19.92 17.55 -23.64
CA GLU A 605 -21.04 16.71 -23.15
C GLU A 605 -20.56 15.31 -22.72
N ASP A 606 -19.44 14.84 -23.28
CA ASP A 606 -18.78 13.59 -22.94
C ASP A 606 -17.80 13.72 -21.75
N GLY A 607 -17.62 14.92 -21.20
CA GLY A 607 -16.74 15.23 -20.06
C GLY A 607 -15.25 15.34 -20.40
N ASN A 608 -14.87 15.50 -21.67
CA ASN A 608 -13.50 15.78 -22.09
C ASN A 608 -13.20 17.27 -22.02
N VAL A 609 -11.95 17.64 -21.74
CA VAL A 609 -11.51 19.04 -21.72
C VAL A 609 -11.66 19.64 -23.12
N MET A 610 -12.48 20.69 -23.25
CA MET A 610 -12.50 21.52 -24.46
C MET A 610 -11.25 22.40 -24.45
N GLN A 611 -10.50 22.42 -25.56
CA GLN A 611 -9.39 23.36 -25.71
C GLN A 611 -9.94 24.80 -25.66
N THR A 612 -9.67 25.52 -24.58
CA THR A 612 -9.93 26.95 -24.49
C THR A 612 -8.67 27.73 -24.87
N GLU A 613 -8.81 28.78 -25.68
CA GLU A 613 -7.73 29.72 -26.08
C GLU A 613 -7.09 30.46 -24.89
N HIS A 614 -7.58 30.28 -23.66
CA HIS A 614 -7.12 30.93 -22.43
C HIS A 614 -6.68 29.95 -21.33
N GLY A 615 -6.61 28.65 -21.59
CA GLY A 615 -6.35 27.60 -20.59
C GLY A 615 -4.88 27.29 -20.30
N ILE A 616 -3.94 28.04 -20.88
CA ILE A 616 -2.50 27.76 -20.79
C ILE A 616 -1.83 28.87 -19.98
N ILE A 617 -1.37 28.54 -18.76
CA ILE A 617 -0.89 29.53 -17.76
C ILE A 617 0.47 30.16 -18.14
N ASP A 618 1.18 29.64 -19.14
CA ASP A 618 2.49 30.17 -19.51
C ASP A 618 2.36 31.33 -20.51
N GLY A 619 2.22 32.56 -20.00
CA GLY A 619 2.54 33.80 -20.73
C GLY A 619 1.39 34.73 -21.10
N VAL A 620 0.24 34.71 -20.42
CA VAL A 620 -0.82 35.70 -20.67
C VAL A 620 -0.52 36.99 -19.91
N ASP A 621 -0.20 38.06 -20.66
CA ASP A 621 -0.26 39.44 -20.16
C ASP A 621 -1.64 39.71 -19.52
N MET A 622 -1.63 40.15 -18.27
CA MET A 622 -2.81 40.58 -17.49
C MET A 622 -3.47 41.82 -18.13
N GLN A 623 -4.13 41.68 -19.28
CA GLN A 623 -4.87 42.80 -19.88
C GLN A 623 -6.38 42.55 -20.04
N SER A 624 -6.88 41.31 -19.88
CA SER A 624 -8.32 41.03 -19.99
C SER A 624 -9.05 40.70 -18.67
N SER A 625 -8.36 40.60 -17.52
CA SER A 625 -8.97 40.47 -16.18
C SER A 625 -9.33 41.80 -15.52
N GLY A 626 -9.21 42.91 -16.25
CA GLY A 626 -9.17 44.28 -15.72
C GLY A 626 -10.40 44.81 -14.98
N SER A 627 -11.53 44.09 -14.92
CA SER A 627 -12.70 44.51 -14.12
C SER A 627 -12.75 43.85 -12.73
N MET A 628 -12.41 42.57 -12.60
CA MET A 628 -12.40 41.87 -11.30
C MET A 628 -11.16 42.20 -10.46
N ASP A 629 -10.00 42.37 -11.10
CA ASP A 629 -8.75 42.66 -10.38
C ASP A 629 -8.72 44.08 -9.79
N LYS A 630 -9.45 45.04 -10.38
CA LYS A 630 -9.57 46.39 -9.82
C LYS A 630 -10.39 46.42 -8.53
N GLU A 631 -11.50 45.68 -8.47
CA GLU A 631 -12.29 45.58 -7.23
C GLU A 631 -11.54 44.80 -6.16
N ALA A 632 -10.87 43.69 -6.51
CA ALA A 632 -10.04 42.92 -5.58
C ALA A 632 -8.84 43.74 -5.07
N ALA A 633 -8.16 44.52 -5.93
CA ALA A 633 -7.06 45.39 -5.53
C ALA A 633 -7.51 46.56 -4.63
N ILE A 634 -8.68 47.14 -4.89
CA ILE A 634 -9.27 48.21 -4.06
C ILE A 634 -9.68 47.65 -2.68
N VAL A 635 -10.18 46.43 -2.62
CA VAL A 635 -10.49 45.74 -1.35
C VAL A 635 -9.20 45.37 -0.60
N ASN A 636 -8.17 44.90 -1.30
CA ASN A 636 -6.86 44.56 -0.73
C ASN A 636 -6.13 45.79 -0.16
N ALA A 637 -6.22 46.96 -0.83
CA ALA A 637 -5.64 48.20 -0.33
C ALA A 637 -6.39 48.79 0.88
N LYS A 638 -7.70 48.55 0.99
CA LYS A 638 -8.51 48.99 2.13
C LYS A 638 -8.35 48.09 3.36
N LEU A 639 -8.05 46.81 3.17
CA LEU A 639 -7.87 45.85 4.27
C LEU A 639 -6.41 45.67 4.73
N ALA A 640 -5.42 46.06 3.93
CA ALA A 640 -4.02 46.12 4.39
C ALA A 640 -3.74 47.31 5.33
N ASN A 641 -4.67 48.27 5.41
CA ASN A 641 -4.63 49.43 6.30
C ASN A 641 -5.51 49.28 7.55
N ALA A 642 -6.09 48.09 7.79
CA ALA A 642 -6.88 47.74 8.97
C ALA A 642 -6.27 46.51 9.65
#